data_AF-A0A336M6M0-F1
#
_entry.id   AF-A0A336M6M0-F1
#
_cell.length_a   1.000
_cell.length_b   1.000
_cell.length_c   1.000
_cell.angle_alpha   90.00
_cell.angle_beta   90.00
_cell.angle_gamma   90.00
#
_symmetry.space_group_name_H-M   'P 1'
#
loop_
_entity.id
_entity.type
_entity.pdbx_description
1 polymer ?
#
loop_
_entity_poly.entity_id
_entity_poly.type
_entity_poly.pdbx_seq_one_letter_code
_entity_poly.pdbx_strand_id
1 'polypeptide(L)'
;MMDYVYEYETMTPPPPGLQKQVSVMSMNLSSKLDDLQRSDRHLETTVALCEIRTQLQELTKSVESCQSEVSEVKRDMVAIKHELDTVQQVKEEIEELREYVDRLEEHTQRRKLRLLEQGLTFFLTYAIFAAVLGMLQFGYNTGVINAPEVNIESFMKDVYKDRYGEDIGEESIQQLYSVAVSIFAIGGMLGGFSGGWIANRFGRKGGLLMNNVLGITGACLMGFTKMFHSYEMLFLGRFIIGVNCGLNTSLVPMYISEIAPLNLRGGLGTVNQLAVTIGLLLSQVLGIEQILGTNDGWPVLLGLAICPAILQLLLLPICPESPRYLLITKQWEEEARKALRRLRASNQVEEDIEEMRAEERAQQSESSISLMELIFSPTLRAPLIIGIVMQLSQQFSGINAVFYYSTSLFMSSGLTEESAKFATIGIGAIMEFFGYVQEMIDWMSYLSVVSVLAFVVFFAVGPGSIPWMITAELFSQGPRPSAMAIAVLVNWMANFVVGIGFPSLKTALENYTFLPFSVFLAAFWIFTYKKVPETKNKTFEEILALFRHGNGSRLFTNPYPKVQQLVLNGDEDPGEPLFLTPLIKANKINDAKAAAFVNDTEILQFAESYSGYLTVNETYNSNLFFWYFKAKVNPESAPLVLWLQGGPGASSLFGLFTENGPFSVSKKLKLVKRPYSWHLNHHLIYIDNPVGTGFSFTDNDAGYSTNEVEVGANLYEALVQFLHLFPELQESPFWVTGESYGGKYVPAISHTIHKRNEDPKTKFKVNFQGLAIGNGLCDPLHQLKYGDYLFQLGLIDQHGLEQFHAYEKKGTDFIKQKDFKAAFAVFDEMLNADQYPYGSLFKNLTGFNFYYNYLLTEDPKDYMGEYIQSARVRKAIHVGNNTFNDGHAVEEHLKLDVMDSVAPWLSELLAHYRVAIYNGQLDIIVAYPLTVNYLHKLSFVNSTIYHQAPRYIWKVDDEIAGYAKEAGNLVEVLVRNAGHMVPSDQPKWALDLLMRLTHSKGFMHNDQLIQVHLKA
;
A
#
# COMPACT_ATOMS: atom_id res chain seq x y z
N MET A 1 23.55 47.03 -34.08
CA MET A 1 24.97 47.39 -33.86
C MET A 1 25.77 46.23 -34.41
N MET A 2 26.14 46.21 -35.69
CA MET A 2 26.89 47.21 -36.48
C MET A 2 28.40 47.10 -36.23
N ASP A 3 29.11 46.85 -37.33
CA ASP A 3 30.55 46.90 -37.61
C ASP A 3 31.52 45.94 -36.89
N TYR A 4 32.12 45.05 -37.68
CA TYR A 4 33.56 44.78 -37.65
C TYR A 4 34.10 44.59 -39.08
N VAL A 5 35.21 45.25 -39.38
CA VAL A 5 35.96 45.25 -40.64
C VAL A 5 37.26 44.47 -40.44
N TYR A 6 37.74 43.77 -41.48
CA TYR A 6 39.15 43.67 -41.94
C TYR A 6 39.18 42.63 -43.08
N GLU A 7 39.27 43.03 -44.36
CA GLU A 7 40.51 43.29 -45.13
C GLU A 7 41.35 42.02 -45.42
N TYR A 8 41.44 41.64 -46.70
CA TYR A 8 42.31 40.60 -47.24
C TYR A 8 42.98 41.15 -48.51
N GLU A 9 44.30 41.37 -48.47
CA GLU A 9 45.07 41.87 -49.62
C GLU A 9 46.00 40.81 -50.24
N THR A 10 45.91 40.72 -51.57
CA THR A 10 46.97 40.35 -52.53
C THR A 10 47.58 38.94 -52.50
N MET A 11 47.23 38.15 -53.52
CA MET A 11 48.07 37.06 -54.05
C MET A 11 49.22 37.60 -54.91
N THR A 12 50.36 36.92 -54.91
CA THR A 12 51.32 36.92 -56.04
C THR A 12 51.55 35.48 -56.54
N PRO A 13 51.80 35.26 -57.85
CA PRO A 13 51.81 33.92 -58.46
C PRO A 13 53.19 33.22 -58.41
N PRO A 14 53.24 31.88 -58.53
CA PRO A 14 54.50 31.12 -58.49
C PRO A 14 55.30 31.21 -59.81
N PRO A 15 56.64 31.04 -59.78
CA PRO A 15 57.45 31.02 -61.01
C PRO A 15 57.32 29.69 -61.78
N PRO A 16 57.29 29.72 -63.13
CA PRO A 16 57.27 28.52 -63.96
C PRO A 16 58.69 28.00 -64.29
N GLY A 17 58.91 26.68 -64.43
CA GLY A 17 60.14 26.20 -65.06
C GLY A 17 60.47 24.71 -65.05
N LEU A 18 60.37 24.03 -63.89
CA LEU A 18 61.04 22.73 -63.70
C LEU A 18 60.57 21.62 -64.67
N GLN A 19 59.26 21.45 -64.85
CA GLN A 19 58.71 20.36 -65.66
C GLN A 19 59.16 20.45 -67.13
N LYS A 20 59.43 21.67 -67.62
CA LYS A 20 59.91 21.92 -69.00
C LYS A 20 61.42 21.69 -69.12
N GLN A 21 62.21 22.03 -68.10
CA GLN A 21 63.66 21.75 -68.07
C GLN A 21 63.95 20.24 -67.96
N VAL A 22 63.27 19.53 -67.05
CA VAL A 22 63.48 18.08 -66.85
C VAL A 22 63.08 17.29 -68.10
N SER A 23 61.98 17.67 -68.77
CA SER A 23 61.56 17.03 -70.03
C SER A 23 62.57 17.24 -71.17
N VAL A 24 63.15 18.43 -71.30
CA VAL A 24 64.19 18.72 -72.32
C VAL A 24 65.49 17.97 -72.05
N MET A 25 65.94 17.88 -70.78
CA MET A 25 67.11 17.05 -70.43
C MET A 25 66.86 15.55 -70.66
N SER A 26 65.66 15.06 -70.31
CA SER A 26 65.28 13.67 -70.57
C SER A 26 65.25 13.33 -72.07
N MET A 27 64.69 14.20 -72.92
CA MET A 27 64.67 13.98 -74.38
C MET A 27 66.08 13.96 -74.98
N ASN A 28 66.97 14.87 -74.55
CA ASN A 28 68.38 14.86 -74.98
C ASN A 28 69.12 13.58 -74.53
N LEU A 29 68.84 13.08 -73.33
CA LEU A 29 69.46 11.86 -72.81
C LEU A 29 69.00 10.62 -73.60
N SER A 30 67.71 10.50 -73.90
CA SER A 30 67.17 9.42 -74.75
C SER A 30 67.72 9.50 -76.18
N SER A 31 67.81 10.70 -76.77
CA SER A 31 68.39 10.87 -78.11
C SER A 31 69.85 10.40 -78.18
N LYS A 32 70.68 10.74 -77.19
CA LYS A 32 72.07 10.25 -77.12
C LYS A 32 72.16 8.74 -76.86
N LEU A 33 71.17 8.14 -76.18
CA LEU A 33 71.12 6.69 -75.95
C LEU A 33 70.80 5.90 -77.22
N ASP A 34 69.88 6.40 -78.05
CA ASP A 34 69.51 5.79 -79.34
C ASP A 34 70.67 5.84 -80.36
N ASP A 35 71.43 6.93 -80.40
CA ASP A 35 72.63 7.03 -81.25
C ASP A 35 73.74 6.04 -80.79
N LEU A 36 73.89 5.83 -79.48
CA LEU A 36 74.77 4.81 -78.90
C LEU A 36 74.35 3.37 -79.24
N GLN A 37 73.04 3.10 -79.41
CA GLN A 37 72.55 1.79 -79.83
C GLN A 37 72.71 1.50 -81.33
N ARG A 38 73.07 2.50 -82.15
CA ARG A 38 73.18 2.37 -83.62
C ARG A 38 74.60 2.44 -84.18
N SER A 39 75.62 2.73 -83.36
CA SER A 39 77.01 2.88 -83.81
C SER A 39 77.89 1.68 -83.42
N ASP A 40 78.21 0.84 -84.39
CA ASP A 40 78.96 -0.42 -84.22
C ASP A 40 80.49 -0.20 -84.14
N ARG A 41 80.92 0.73 -83.27
CA ARG A 41 82.34 1.07 -83.03
C ARG A 41 82.66 1.06 -81.54
N HIS A 42 83.16 -0.09 -81.11
CA HIS A 42 83.39 -0.49 -79.72
C HIS A 42 84.37 0.37 -78.88
N LEU A 43 84.92 1.46 -79.44
CA LEU A 43 85.94 2.32 -78.80
C LEU A 43 85.42 3.72 -78.40
N GLU A 44 84.29 4.18 -78.92
CA GLU A 44 83.69 5.48 -78.54
C GLU A 44 82.69 5.35 -77.36
N THR A 45 82.18 4.15 -77.11
CA THR A 45 81.16 3.84 -76.11
C THR A 45 81.55 4.28 -74.70
N THR A 46 82.82 4.14 -74.33
CA THR A 46 83.32 4.41 -72.96
C THR A 46 83.36 5.90 -72.61
N VAL A 47 83.64 6.77 -73.58
CA VAL A 47 83.70 8.23 -73.35
C VAL A 47 82.28 8.78 -73.21
N ALA A 48 81.36 8.36 -74.09
CA ALA A 48 79.96 8.77 -74.03
C ALA A 48 79.26 8.29 -72.74
N LEU A 49 79.55 7.06 -72.28
CA LEU A 49 79.06 6.56 -70.99
C LEU A 49 79.57 7.39 -69.79
N CYS A 50 80.79 7.92 -69.86
CA CYS A 50 81.32 8.78 -68.81
C CYS A 50 80.58 10.14 -68.76
N GLU A 51 80.34 10.74 -69.94
CA GLU A 51 79.62 12.02 -70.06
C GLU A 51 78.16 11.90 -69.59
N ILE A 52 77.47 10.81 -69.95
CA ILE A 52 76.12 10.49 -69.47
C ILE A 52 76.09 10.32 -67.94
N ARG A 53 77.10 9.69 -67.35
CA ARG A 53 77.18 9.46 -65.90
C ARG A 53 77.34 10.76 -65.11
N THR A 54 78.10 11.71 -65.63
CA THR A 54 78.26 13.05 -65.04
C THR A 54 76.94 13.84 -65.10
N GLN A 55 76.24 13.82 -66.24
CA GLN A 55 74.92 14.48 -66.36
C GLN A 55 73.86 13.84 -65.45
N LEU A 56 73.89 12.52 -65.25
CA LEU A 56 73.04 11.84 -64.28
C LEU A 56 73.33 12.27 -62.83
N GLN A 57 74.60 12.50 -62.45
CA GLN A 57 74.93 13.00 -61.12
C GLN A 57 74.46 14.44 -60.87
N GLU A 58 74.54 15.33 -61.85
CA GLU A 58 73.97 16.68 -61.73
C GLU A 58 72.44 16.66 -61.64
N LEU A 59 71.77 15.81 -62.43
CA LEU A 59 70.33 15.63 -62.37
C LEU A 59 69.88 15.10 -61.00
N THR A 60 70.59 14.12 -60.44
CA THR A 60 70.32 13.59 -59.09
C THR A 60 70.45 14.69 -58.02
N LYS A 61 71.52 15.51 -58.06
CA LYS A 61 71.69 16.63 -57.13
C LYS A 61 70.56 17.67 -57.20
N SER A 62 70.10 18.01 -58.40
CA SER A 62 68.95 18.92 -58.57
C SER A 62 67.66 18.33 -58.02
N VAL A 63 67.45 17.01 -58.19
CA VAL A 63 66.28 16.31 -57.62
C VAL A 63 66.34 16.27 -56.10
N GLU A 64 67.49 15.93 -55.50
CA GLU A 64 67.68 15.91 -54.04
C GLU A 64 67.49 17.30 -53.41
N SER A 65 67.99 18.37 -54.05
CA SER A 65 67.75 19.75 -53.59
C SER A 65 66.27 20.13 -53.59
N CYS A 66 65.54 19.76 -54.66
CA CYS A 66 64.10 20.00 -54.75
C CYS A 66 63.31 19.12 -53.76
N GLN A 67 63.81 17.94 -53.42
CA GLN A 67 63.23 17.05 -52.42
C GLN A 67 63.36 17.64 -51.01
N SER A 68 64.45 18.37 -50.73
CA SER A 68 64.66 19.11 -49.48
C SER A 68 63.60 20.21 -49.31
N GLU A 69 63.43 21.10 -50.28
CA GLU A 69 62.44 22.20 -50.22
C GLU A 69 60.99 21.67 -50.10
N VAL A 70 60.65 20.61 -50.84
CA VAL A 70 59.33 19.95 -50.71
C VAL A 70 59.14 19.32 -49.33
N SER A 71 60.20 18.82 -48.70
CA SER A 71 60.11 18.26 -47.34
C SER A 71 59.98 19.31 -46.23
N GLU A 72 60.34 20.57 -46.50
CA GLU A 72 60.14 21.70 -45.60
C GLU A 72 58.69 22.21 -45.68
N VAL A 73 58.18 22.46 -46.89
CA VAL A 73 56.75 22.79 -47.13
C VAL A 73 55.82 21.69 -46.60
N LYS A 74 56.22 20.42 -46.68
CA LYS A 74 55.45 19.30 -46.13
C LYS A 74 55.50 19.23 -44.60
N ARG A 75 56.52 19.81 -43.95
CA ARG A 75 56.61 19.93 -42.49
C ARG A 75 55.68 21.06 -42.01
N ASP A 76 55.67 22.19 -42.70
CA ASP A 76 54.78 23.31 -42.43
C ASP A 76 53.31 22.96 -42.71
N MET A 77 53.00 22.22 -43.79
CA MET A 77 51.64 21.69 -44.00
C MET A 77 51.17 20.74 -42.90
N VAL A 78 52.07 20.02 -42.23
CA VAL A 78 51.71 19.14 -41.10
C VAL A 78 51.56 19.92 -39.81
N ALA A 79 52.38 20.96 -39.58
CA ALA A 79 52.21 21.89 -38.46
C ALA A 79 50.90 22.70 -38.61
N ILE A 80 50.65 23.29 -39.79
CA ILE A 80 49.41 24.01 -40.10
C ILE A 80 48.22 23.06 -40.07
N LYS A 81 48.34 21.80 -40.55
CA LYS A 81 47.25 20.83 -40.39
C LYS A 81 47.02 20.49 -38.92
N HIS A 82 48.05 20.32 -38.11
CA HIS A 82 47.87 20.07 -36.68
C HIS A 82 47.23 21.28 -35.98
N GLU A 83 47.68 22.51 -36.25
CA GLU A 83 47.03 23.71 -35.70
C GLU A 83 45.61 23.88 -36.23
N LEU A 84 45.34 23.61 -37.51
CA LEU A 84 43.99 23.66 -38.07
C LEU A 84 43.09 22.59 -37.46
N ASP A 85 43.55 21.34 -37.34
CA ASP A 85 42.83 20.25 -36.68
C ASP A 85 42.63 20.56 -35.17
N THR A 86 43.59 21.24 -34.50
CA THR A 86 43.45 21.68 -33.10
C THR A 86 42.46 22.85 -32.98
N VAL A 87 42.46 23.79 -33.92
CA VAL A 87 41.48 24.90 -33.99
C VAL A 87 40.10 24.36 -34.37
N GLN A 88 40.01 23.33 -35.21
CA GLN A 88 38.78 22.62 -35.53
C GLN A 88 38.24 21.90 -34.29
N GLN A 89 39.10 21.21 -33.54
CA GLN A 89 38.76 20.52 -32.30
C GLN A 89 38.35 21.49 -31.19
N VAL A 90 39.09 22.59 -30.99
CA VAL A 90 38.72 23.66 -30.04
C VAL A 90 37.44 24.35 -30.47
N LYS A 91 37.18 24.49 -31.78
CA LYS A 91 35.90 25.01 -32.28
C LYS A 91 34.76 24.02 -32.01
N GLU A 92 34.97 22.72 -32.22
CA GLU A 92 33.99 21.67 -31.90
C GLU A 92 33.74 21.59 -30.39
N GLU A 93 34.76 21.68 -29.53
CA GLU A 93 34.60 21.78 -28.07
C GLU A 93 33.88 23.08 -27.64
N ILE A 94 34.12 24.21 -28.32
CA ILE A 94 33.38 25.46 -28.09
C ILE A 94 31.94 25.35 -28.59
N GLU A 95 31.67 24.68 -29.71
CA GLU A 95 30.31 24.43 -30.21
C GLU A 95 29.57 23.43 -29.31
N GLU A 96 30.22 22.38 -28.78
CA GLU A 96 29.67 21.49 -27.75
C GLU A 96 29.40 22.22 -26.43
N LEU A 97 30.34 23.05 -25.95
CA LEU A 97 30.15 23.88 -24.75
C LEU A 97 29.04 24.90 -24.96
N ARG A 98 28.89 25.46 -26.16
CA ARG A 98 27.81 26.39 -26.49
C ARG A 98 26.48 25.68 -26.58
N GLU A 99 26.39 24.52 -27.21
CA GLU A 99 25.20 23.65 -27.14
C GLU A 99 24.93 23.19 -25.70
N TYR A 100 25.94 22.98 -24.87
CA TYR A 100 25.77 22.59 -23.47
C TYR A 100 25.25 23.76 -22.62
N VAL A 101 25.75 24.97 -22.84
CA VAL A 101 25.24 26.21 -22.23
C VAL A 101 23.83 26.52 -22.73
N ASP A 102 23.56 26.42 -24.03
CA ASP A 102 22.23 26.61 -24.61
C ASP A 102 21.25 25.54 -24.09
N ARG A 103 21.67 24.27 -23.99
CA ARG A 103 20.88 23.19 -23.33
C ARG A 103 20.68 23.46 -21.84
N LEU A 104 21.65 24.07 -21.13
CA LEU A 104 21.51 24.45 -19.72
C LEU A 104 20.59 25.64 -19.51
N GLU A 105 20.68 26.67 -20.36
CA GLU A 105 19.74 27.79 -20.37
C GLU A 105 18.34 27.30 -20.73
N GLU A 106 18.20 26.47 -21.76
CA GLU A 106 16.92 25.89 -22.16
C GLU A 106 16.38 24.94 -21.08
N HIS A 107 17.21 24.11 -20.44
CA HIS A 107 16.81 23.33 -19.27
C HIS A 107 16.37 24.22 -18.11
N THR A 108 17.06 25.34 -17.87
CA THR A 108 16.73 26.30 -16.80
C THR A 108 15.44 27.04 -17.10
N GLN A 109 15.19 27.42 -18.36
CA GLN A 109 13.93 28.02 -18.81
C GLN A 109 12.79 27.01 -18.79
N ARG A 110 12.97 25.79 -19.31
CA ARG A 110 12.00 24.68 -19.20
C ARG A 110 11.75 24.26 -17.75
N ARG A 111 12.70 24.47 -16.82
CA ARG A 111 12.53 24.21 -15.38
C ARG A 111 11.80 25.38 -14.69
N LYS A 112 12.07 26.63 -15.07
CA LYS A 112 11.28 27.80 -14.66
C LYS A 112 9.83 27.71 -15.15
N LEU A 113 9.61 27.37 -16.43
CA LEU A 113 8.27 27.11 -16.97
C LEU A 113 7.58 25.98 -16.20
N ARG A 114 8.22 24.81 -16.03
CA ARG A 114 7.63 23.71 -15.25
C ARG A 114 7.31 24.07 -13.80
N LEU A 115 8.13 24.90 -13.14
CA LEU A 115 7.85 25.37 -11.77
C LEU A 115 6.70 26.40 -11.73
N LEU A 116 6.55 27.22 -12.77
CA LEU A 116 5.42 28.14 -12.92
C LEU A 116 4.12 27.41 -13.29
N GLU A 117 4.17 26.42 -14.18
CA GLU A 117 3.10 25.46 -14.48
C GLU A 117 2.71 24.65 -13.22
N GLN A 118 3.66 24.41 -12.31
CA GLN A 118 3.42 23.82 -11.00
C GLN A 118 2.97 24.83 -9.93
N GLY A 119 2.76 26.11 -10.26
CA GLY A 119 2.20 27.11 -9.33
C GLY A 119 3.18 27.70 -8.31
N LEU A 120 4.50 27.51 -8.45
CA LEU A 120 5.50 28.12 -7.58
C LEU A 120 5.77 29.59 -7.97
N THR A 121 5.02 30.52 -7.38
CA THR A 121 5.19 31.96 -7.64
C THR A 121 6.28 32.60 -6.78
N PHE A 122 6.82 33.73 -7.24
CA PHE A 122 7.77 34.54 -6.45
C PHE A 122 7.21 34.93 -5.07
N PHE A 123 5.91 35.27 -5.00
CA PHE A 123 5.29 35.69 -3.75
C PHE A 123 5.01 34.51 -2.80
N LEU A 124 4.74 33.31 -3.35
CA LEU A 124 4.70 32.07 -2.56
C LEU A 124 6.09 31.73 -1.99
N THR A 125 7.15 31.82 -2.81
CA THR A 125 8.54 31.61 -2.33
C THR A 125 8.92 32.60 -1.24
N TYR A 126 8.52 33.88 -1.37
CA TYR A 126 8.70 34.89 -0.32
C TYR A 126 7.99 34.52 0.99
N ALA A 127 6.72 34.08 0.92
CA ALA A 127 5.95 33.68 2.10
C ALA A 127 6.51 32.41 2.77
N ILE A 128 7.00 31.45 1.98
CA ILE A 128 7.73 30.27 2.49
C ILE A 128 9.00 30.73 3.21
N PHE A 129 9.86 31.53 2.57
CA PHE A 129 11.10 32.02 3.19
C PHE A 129 10.84 32.76 4.51
N ALA A 130 9.86 33.67 4.55
CA ALA A 130 9.49 34.42 5.75
C ALA A 130 9.04 33.49 6.90
N ALA A 131 8.30 32.42 6.63
CA ALA A 131 7.88 31.45 7.64
C ALA A 131 9.03 30.56 8.12
N VAL A 132 9.88 30.11 7.18
CA VAL A 132 11.00 29.19 7.40
C VAL A 132 12.09 29.77 8.33
N LEU A 133 12.17 31.10 8.49
CA LEU A 133 13.04 31.74 9.50
C LEU A 133 12.81 31.23 10.92
N GLY A 134 11.60 30.77 11.27
CA GLY A 134 11.33 30.14 12.57
C GLY A 134 12.00 28.77 12.74
N MET A 135 12.15 28.01 11.65
CA MET A 135 12.89 26.73 11.64
C MET A 135 14.41 26.95 11.63
N LEU A 136 14.88 28.03 10.98
CA LEU A 136 16.27 28.48 11.11
C LEU A 136 16.60 28.90 12.55
N GLN A 137 15.68 29.59 13.23
CA GLN A 137 15.82 29.91 14.65
C GLN A 137 15.86 28.66 15.54
N PHE A 138 15.08 27.61 15.22
CA PHE A 138 15.14 26.33 15.91
C PHE A 138 16.49 25.62 15.72
N GLY A 139 17.00 25.54 14.48
CA GLY A 139 18.32 25.00 14.19
C GLY A 139 19.45 25.73 14.92
N TYR A 140 19.42 27.06 14.88
CA TYR A 140 20.40 27.91 15.56
C TYR A 140 20.44 27.64 17.07
N ASN A 141 19.29 27.70 17.74
CA ASN A 141 19.22 27.49 19.20
C ASN A 141 19.50 26.04 19.64
N THR A 142 19.44 25.09 18.70
CA THR A 142 19.83 23.70 18.94
C THR A 142 21.36 23.55 19.01
N GLY A 143 22.13 24.18 18.11
CA GLY A 143 23.59 24.02 18.05
C GLY A 143 24.41 25.06 18.85
N VAL A 144 23.86 26.27 19.06
CA VAL A 144 24.61 27.43 19.58
C VAL A 144 25.28 27.24 20.95
N ILE A 145 24.80 26.31 21.76
CA ILE A 145 25.32 26.08 23.12
C ILE A 145 26.59 25.19 23.15
N ASN A 146 26.79 24.34 22.13
CA ASN A 146 27.84 23.30 22.09
C ASN A 146 29.26 23.90 21.96
N ALA A 147 29.51 24.77 20.97
CA ALA A 147 30.84 25.33 20.75
C ALA A 147 31.40 26.16 21.94
N PRO A 148 30.60 26.98 22.67
CA PRO A 148 31.05 27.69 23.87
C PRO A 148 30.87 26.92 25.20
N GLU A 149 30.72 25.59 25.18
CA GLU A 149 30.52 24.73 26.38
C GLU A 149 31.45 25.11 27.54
N VAL A 150 32.77 25.11 27.29
CA VAL A 150 33.81 25.42 28.29
C VAL A 150 33.70 26.87 28.81
N ASN A 151 33.36 27.84 27.94
CA ASN A 151 33.22 29.24 28.33
C ASN A 151 31.99 29.47 29.23
N ILE A 152 30.91 28.73 28.96
CA ILE A 152 29.67 28.76 29.76
C ILE A 152 29.90 28.07 31.11
N GLU A 153 30.58 26.92 31.15
CA GLU A 153 30.96 26.25 32.39
C GLU A 153 31.86 27.13 33.27
N SER A 154 32.86 27.81 32.68
CA SER A 154 33.70 28.77 33.41
C SER A 154 32.86 29.89 34.02
N PHE A 155 31.95 30.49 33.25
CA PHE A 155 31.04 31.52 33.76
C PHE A 155 30.16 31.01 34.92
N MET A 156 29.69 29.76 34.87
CA MET A 156 28.93 29.15 35.97
C MET A 156 29.81 28.96 37.22
N LYS A 157 31.06 28.52 37.06
CA LYS A 157 32.06 28.40 38.15
C LYS A 157 32.31 29.77 38.79
N ASP A 158 32.58 30.80 37.98
CA ASP A 158 32.84 32.18 38.44
C ASP A 158 31.65 32.75 39.23
N VAL A 159 30.44 32.68 38.68
CA VAL A 159 29.22 33.19 39.35
C VAL A 159 28.89 32.40 40.63
N TYR A 160 29.15 31.10 40.68
CA TYR A 160 28.96 30.32 41.90
C TYR A 160 29.96 30.75 42.99
N LYS A 161 31.23 30.89 42.62
CA LYS A 161 32.31 31.32 43.52
C LYS A 161 32.06 32.71 44.09
N ASP A 162 31.62 33.66 43.27
CA ASP A 162 31.27 35.02 43.69
C ASP A 162 30.10 35.07 44.68
N ARG A 163 29.17 34.11 44.61
CA ARG A 163 27.98 34.07 45.47
C ARG A 163 28.18 33.32 46.78
N TYR A 164 28.95 32.23 46.76
CA TYR A 164 29.06 31.30 47.88
C TYR A 164 30.47 31.26 48.50
N GLY A 165 31.49 31.82 47.85
CA GLY A 165 32.87 31.85 48.33
C GLY A 165 33.64 30.53 48.19
N GLU A 166 33.01 29.50 47.61
CA GLU A 166 33.55 28.15 47.45
C GLU A 166 33.59 27.74 45.97
N ASP A 167 34.57 26.90 45.61
CA ASP A 167 34.66 26.31 44.28
C ASP A 167 33.68 25.13 44.12
N ILE A 168 32.87 25.16 43.06
CA ILE A 168 31.91 24.11 42.73
C ILE A 168 32.59 22.92 42.02
N GLY A 169 32.26 21.70 42.44
CA GLY A 169 32.80 20.46 41.87
C GLY A 169 32.41 20.26 40.40
N GLU A 170 33.27 19.59 39.63
CA GLU A 170 33.10 19.45 38.18
C GLU A 170 31.83 18.68 37.79
N GLU A 171 31.48 17.62 38.52
CA GLU A 171 30.25 16.87 38.32
C GLU A 171 29.00 17.77 38.47
N SER A 172 29.00 18.66 39.46
CA SER A 172 27.90 19.61 39.71
C SER A 172 27.81 20.69 38.62
N ILE A 173 28.94 21.11 38.04
CA ILE A 173 28.95 22.03 36.88
C ILE A 173 28.41 21.34 35.63
N GLN A 174 28.84 20.12 35.33
CA GLN A 174 28.32 19.35 34.21
C GLN A 174 26.81 19.13 34.33
N GLN A 175 26.30 18.91 35.55
CA GLN A 175 24.86 18.87 35.82
C GLN A 175 24.16 20.21 35.56
N LEU A 176 24.72 21.35 35.99
CA LEU A 176 24.16 22.68 35.72
C LEU A 176 24.15 23.02 34.21
N TYR A 177 25.22 22.68 33.49
CA TYR A 177 25.28 22.82 32.04
C TYR A 177 24.26 21.92 31.33
N SER A 178 24.13 20.66 31.77
CA SER A 178 23.10 19.72 31.29
C SER A 178 21.68 20.25 31.48
N VAL A 179 21.41 20.98 32.56
CA VAL A 179 20.14 21.69 32.79
C VAL A 179 19.96 22.85 31.79
N ALA A 180 20.99 23.65 31.51
CA ALA A 180 20.96 24.72 30.50
C ALA A 180 20.65 24.20 29.08
N VAL A 181 21.23 23.04 28.74
CA VAL A 181 20.97 22.34 27.48
C VAL A 181 19.52 21.82 27.46
N SER A 182 19.12 21.08 28.50
CA SER A 182 17.87 20.28 28.51
C SER A 182 16.60 21.09 28.76
N ILE A 183 16.66 22.22 29.48
CA ILE A 183 15.48 23.06 29.75
C ILE A 183 14.88 23.66 28.47
N PHE A 184 15.69 23.79 27.41
CA PHE A 184 15.23 24.12 26.06
C PHE A 184 14.22 23.11 25.52
N ALA A 185 14.45 21.81 25.73
CA ALA A 185 13.52 20.76 25.30
C ALA A 185 12.22 20.76 26.12
N ILE A 186 12.26 21.15 27.40
CA ILE A 186 11.05 21.36 28.22
C ILE A 186 10.20 22.52 27.67
N GLY A 187 10.86 23.64 27.32
CA GLY A 187 10.19 24.73 26.60
C GLY A 187 9.59 24.23 25.28
N GLY A 188 10.35 23.46 24.51
CA GLY A 188 9.93 22.85 23.25
C GLY A 188 8.68 21.97 23.38
N MET A 189 8.57 21.14 24.43
CA MET A 189 7.35 20.35 24.72
C MET A 189 6.12 21.25 24.89
N LEU A 190 6.23 22.31 25.71
CA LEU A 190 5.10 23.22 25.97
C LEU A 190 4.72 24.05 24.75
N GLY A 191 5.71 24.56 24.01
CA GLY A 191 5.49 25.30 22.77
C GLY A 191 4.86 24.43 21.68
N GLY A 192 5.41 23.24 21.45
CA GLY A 192 4.91 22.30 20.46
C GLY A 192 3.48 21.83 20.75
N PHE A 193 3.20 21.44 21.99
CA PHE A 193 1.87 21.00 22.40
C PHE A 193 0.80 22.12 22.28
N SER A 194 1.17 23.37 22.58
CA SER A 194 0.25 24.52 22.48
C SER A 194 0.08 25.08 21.06
N GLY A 195 0.91 24.66 20.09
CA GLY A 195 0.91 25.18 18.71
C GLY A 195 -0.44 25.07 18.00
N GLY A 196 -1.14 23.94 18.12
CA GLY A 196 -2.47 23.75 17.52
C GLY A 196 -3.54 24.68 18.08
N TRP A 197 -3.50 24.95 19.39
CA TRP A 197 -4.43 25.90 20.04
C TRP A 197 -4.16 27.34 19.57
N ILE A 198 -2.89 27.75 19.50
CA ILE A 198 -2.50 29.07 18.99
C ILE A 198 -2.92 29.23 17.51
N ALA A 199 -2.63 28.23 16.66
CA ALA A 199 -2.95 28.25 15.23
C ALA A 199 -4.46 28.42 14.96
N ASN A 200 -5.31 27.81 15.78
CA ASN A 200 -6.76 27.91 15.63
C ASN A 200 -7.32 29.23 16.21
N ARG A 201 -6.78 29.70 17.34
CA ARG A 201 -7.28 30.93 17.98
C ARG A 201 -6.83 32.21 17.27
N PHE A 202 -5.57 32.28 16.85
CA PHE A 202 -4.94 33.50 16.33
C PHE A 202 -4.60 33.45 14.82
N GLY A 203 -4.78 32.29 14.17
CA GLY A 203 -4.29 32.07 12.81
C GLY A 203 -2.83 31.60 12.80
N ARG A 204 -2.35 31.19 11.63
CA ARG A 204 -1.01 30.60 11.48
C ARG A 204 0.04 31.71 11.42
N LYS A 205 -0.18 32.72 10.56
CA LYS A 205 0.61 33.96 10.55
C LYS A 205 0.47 34.70 11.88
N GLY A 206 -0.74 34.83 12.43
CA GLY A 206 -0.95 35.48 13.73
C GLY A 206 -0.17 34.82 14.86
N GLY A 207 -0.20 33.48 14.92
CA GLY A 207 0.60 32.68 15.86
C GLY A 207 2.10 32.90 15.72
N LEU A 208 2.64 32.89 14.49
CA LEU A 208 4.06 33.15 14.22
C LEU A 208 4.47 34.57 14.63
N LEU A 209 3.66 35.60 14.34
CA LEU A 209 3.94 36.97 14.78
C LEU A 209 4.01 37.09 16.31
N MET A 210 3.08 36.45 17.04
CA MET A 210 3.13 36.39 18.50
C MET A 210 4.35 35.62 19.01
N ASN A 211 4.72 34.53 18.33
CA ASN A 211 5.84 33.68 18.73
C ASN A 211 7.19 34.41 18.71
N ASN A 212 7.37 35.38 17.81
CA ASN A 212 8.58 36.18 17.73
C ASN A 212 8.84 37.03 18.99
N VAL A 213 7.80 37.38 19.76
CA VAL A 213 7.97 38.07 21.06
C VAL A 213 8.70 37.17 22.07
N LEU A 214 8.36 35.88 22.09
CA LEU A 214 9.07 34.88 22.90
C LEU A 214 10.51 34.69 22.39
N GLY A 215 10.70 34.65 21.07
CA GLY A 215 12.02 34.55 20.44
C GLY A 215 12.96 35.69 20.84
N ILE A 216 12.47 36.93 20.78
CA ILE A 216 13.22 38.12 21.21
C ILE A 216 13.50 38.08 22.71
N THR A 217 12.51 37.73 23.53
CA THR A 217 12.65 37.70 25.00
C THR A 217 13.67 36.66 25.43
N GLY A 218 13.62 35.45 24.87
CA GLY A 218 14.60 34.39 25.12
C GLY A 218 16.01 34.80 24.71
N ALA A 219 16.19 35.34 23.50
CA ALA A 219 17.49 35.82 23.02
C ALA A 219 18.08 36.93 23.90
N CYS A 220 17.28 37.91 24.32
CA CYS A 220 17.73 38.97 25.23
C CYS A 220 18.18 38.42 26.60
N LEU A 221 17.41 37.51 27.21
CA LEU A 221 17.76 36.92 28.52
C LEU A 221 19.09 36.15 28.47
N MET A 222 19.33 35.40 27.39
CA MET A 222 20.60 34.72 27.17
C MET A 222 21.74 35.72 26.90
N GLY A 223 21.49 36.75 26.07
CA GLY A 223 22.51 37.76 25.74
C GLY A 223 22.97 38.62 26.91
N PHE A 224 22.08 38.93 27.86
CA PHE A 224 22.42 39.73 29.04
C PHE A 224 22.83 38.91 30.27
N THR A 225 22.84 37.57 30.19
CA THR A 225 23.22 36.65 31.28
C THR A 225 24.54 37.02 31.96
N LYS A 226 25.60 37.29 31.18
CA LYS A 226 26.93 37.63 31.72
C LYS A 226 26.93 39.01 32.39
N MET A 227 26.18 39.97 31.84
CA MET A 227 26.06 41.34 32.38
C MET A 227 25.41 41.35 33.78
N PHE A 228 24.40 40.50 34.00
CA PHE A 228 23.69 40.40 35.27
C PHE A 228 24.24 39.33 36.23
N HIS A 229 25.36 38.67 35.91
CA HIS A 229 25.98 37.62 36.74
C HIS A 229 24.97 36.54 37.20
N SER A 230 24.16 36.02 36.27
CA SER A 230 23.10 35.04 36.57
C SER A 230 22.99 33.95 35.51
N TYR A 231 23.38 32.72 35.88
CA TYR A 231 23.08 31.53 35.09
C TYR A 231 21.59 31.14 35.13
N GLU A 232 20.81 31.65 36.09
CA GLU A 232 19.35 31.48 36.09
C GLU A 232 18.68 32.23 34.92
N MET A 233 19.20 33.40 34.54
CA MET A 233 18.75 34.10 33.34
C MET A 233 19.02 33.31 32.06
N LEU A 234 20.12 32.55 32.02
CA LEU A 234 20.42 31.62 30.94
C LEU A 234 19.38 30.50 30.89
N PHE A 235 19.05 29.87 32.03
CA PHE A 235 18.04 28.82 32.10
C PHE A 235 16.66 29.32 31.66
N LEU A 236 16.24 30.51 32.13
CA LEU A 236 14.97 31.11 31.75
C LEU A 236 14.94 31.52 30.27
N GLY A 237 16.05 32.05 29.75
CA GLY A 237 16.22 32.36 28.33
C GLY A 237 16.14 31.10 27.45
N ARG A 238 16.84 30.03 27.83
CA ARG A 238 16.81 28.71 27.19
C ARG A 238 15.41 28.07 27.23
N PHE A 239 14.68 28.23 28.34
CA PHE A 239 13.28 27.79 28.43
C PHE A 239 12.38 28.56 27.47
N ILE A 240 12.42 29.90 27.48
CA ILE A 240 11.54 30.75 26.66
C ILE A 240 11.85 30.59 25.16
N ILE A 241 13.12 30.53 24.77
CA ILE A 241 13.51 30.25 23.37
C ILE A 241 13.15 28.81 22.98
N GLY A 242 13.11 27.87 23.93
CA GLY A 242 12.55 26.53 23.78
C GLY A 242 11.07 26.56 23.43
N VAL A 243 10.24 27.32 24.18
CA VAL A 243 8.81 27.51 23.86
C VAL A 243 8.64 28.11 22.47
N ASN A 244 9.47 29.09 22.11
CA ASN A 244 9.49 29.67 20.77
C ASN A 244 9.79 28.63 19.68
N CYS A 245 10.82 27.81 19.88
CA CYS A 245 11.21 26.78 18.91
C CYS A 245 10.14 25.68 18.80
N GLY A 246 9.56 25.24 19.92
CA GLY A 246 8.43 24.30 19.93
C GLY A 246 7.24 24.82 19.13
N LEU A 247 6.86 26.09 19.32
CA LEU A 247 5.81 26.73 18.53
C LEU A 247 6.18 26.81 17.04
N ASN A 248 7.44 27.10 16.68
CA ASN A 248 7.88 27.09 15.28
C ASN A 248 7.77 25.69 14.65
N THR A 249 8.15 24.62 15.37
CA THR A 249 8.01 23.23 14.87
C THR A 249 6.56 22.81 14.59
N SER A 250 5.57 23.53 15.13
CA SER A 250 4.14 23.29 14.87
C SER A 250 3.52 24.26 13.87
N LEU A 251 3.83 25.55 13.99
CA LEU A 251 3.20 26.63 13.20
C LEU A 251 3.80 26.76 11.79
N VAL A 252 5.12 26.59 11.63
CA VAL A 252 5.77 26.79 10.32
C VAL A 252 5.36 25.71 9.30
N PRO A 253 5.38 24.39 9.62
CA PRO A 253 4.91 23.36 8.69
C PRO A 253 3.43 23.52 8.33
N MET A 254 2.60 23.91 9.30
CA MET A 254 1.17 24.17 9.10
C MET A 254 0.96 25.35 8.14
N TYR A 255 1.60 26.49 8.39
CA TYR A 255 1.48 27.66 7.50
C TYR A 255 1.92 27.35 6.06
N ILE A 256 3.08 26.70 5.90
CA ILE A 256 3.64 26.38 4.57
C ILE A 256 2.75 25.40 3.80
N SER A 257 2.25 24.35 4.44
CA SER A 257 1.36 23.38 3.79
C SER A 257 0.01 24.01 3.39
N GLU A 258 -0.47 25.00 4.14
CA GLU A 258 -1.75 25.65 3.88
C GLU A 258 -1.70 26.78 2.82
N ILE A 259 -0.53 27.38 2.56
CA ILE A 259 -0.35 28.38 1.48
C ILE A 259 0.05 27.76 0.13
N ALA A 260 0.60 26.54 0.14
CA ALA A 260 1.14 25.89 -1.06
C ALA A 260 0.07 25.14 -1.89
N PRO A 261 0.24 25.06 -3.23
CA PRO A 261 -0.58 24.23 -4.09
C PRO A 261 -0.29 22.73 -3.85
N LEU A 262 -1.30 21.88 -4.06
CA LEU A 262 -1.30 20.44 -3.75
C LEU A 262 -0.03 19.70 -4.22
N ASN A 263 0.31 19.89 -5.48
CA ASN A 263 1.44 19.27 -6.19
C ASN A 263 2.83 19.59 -5.59
N LEU A 264 2.96 20.63 -4.77
CA LEU A 264 4.21 21.01 -4.11
C LEU A 264 4.27 20.58 -2.63
N ARG A 265 3.14 20.23 -1.99
CA ARG A 265 3.06 20.02 -0.53
C ARG A 265 4.02 18.94 -0.02
N GLY A 266 4.15 17.81 -0.74
CA GLY A 266 5.05 16.71 -0.34
C GLY A 266 6.54 17.10 -0.30
N GLY A 267 6.98 18.06 -1.12
CA GLY A 267 8.37 18.53 -1.11
C GLY A 267 8.70 19.47 0.06
N LEU A 268 7.70 20.17 0.63
CA LEU A 268 7.93 21.31 1.53
C LEU A 268 8.40 20.93 2.93
N GLY A 269 8.23 19.66 3.35
CA GLY A 269 8.84 19.14 4.58
C GLY A 269 10.37 19.25 4.57
N THR A 270 11.00 19.11 3.40
CA THR A 270 12.46 19.22 3.23
C THR A 270 12.97 20.64 3.47
N VAL A 271 12.19 21.67 3.11
CA VAL A 271 12.56 23.09 3.27
C VAL A 271 12.65 23.46 4.76
N ASN A 272 11.75 22.92 5.58
CA ASN A 272 11.81 23.09 7.03
C ASN A 272 13.09 22.47 7.62
N GLN A 273 13.41 21.24 7.21
CA GLN A 273 14.61 20.55 7.70
C GLN A 273 15.91 21.23 7.23
N LEU A 274 15.96 21.70 5.98
CA LEU A 274 17.10 22.44 5.43
C LEU A 274 17.37 23.74 6.21
N ALA A 275 16.33 24.43 6.67
CA ALA A 275 16.50 25.61 7.51
C ALA A 275 17.03 25.28 8.90
N VAL A 276 16.63 24.14 9.49
CA VAL A 276 17.20 23.64 10.75
C VAL A 276 18.69 23.35 10.58
N THR A 277 19.11 22.70 9.49
CA THR A 277 20.54 22.39 9.25
C THR A 277 21.36 23.65 8.96
N ILE A 278 20.82 24.61 8.18
CA ILE A 278 21.47 25.92 7.97
C ILE A 278 21.60 26.68 9.30
N GLY A 279 20.55 26.71 10.13
CA GLY A 279 20.60 27.34 11.45
C GLY A 279 21.66 26.69 12.36
N LEU A 280 21.73 25.36 12.36
CA LEU A 280 22.73 24.59 13.10
C LEU A 280 24.16 24.96 12.65
N LEU A 281 24.44 24.91 11.35
CA LEU A 281 25.73 25.27 10.78
C LEU A 281 26.12 26.72 11.11
N LEU A 282 25.20 27.68 10.95
CA LEU A 282 25.44 29.09 11.31
C LEU A 282 25.82 29.24 12.80
N SER A 283 25.20 28.47 13.69
CA SER A 283 25.53 28.50 15.11
C SER A 283 26.92 27.93 15.42
N GLN A 284 27.33 26.88 14.71
CA GLN A 284 28.65 26.25 14.86
C GLN A 284 29.76 27.12 14.29
N VAL A 285 29.55 27.71 13.11
CA VAL A 285 30.53 28.63 12.47
C VAL A 285 30.75 29.87 13.31
N LEU A 286 29.69 30.53 13.79
CA LEU A 286 29.83 31.70 14.66
C LEU A 286 30.40 31.34 16.05
N GLY A 287 30.23 30.09 16.49
CA GLY A 287 30.69 29.57 17.77
C GLY A 287 32.18 29.27 17.89
N ILE A 288 33.01 29.52 16.86
CA ILE A 288 34.47 29.37 16.96
C ILE A 288 35.12 30.53 17.71
N GLU A 289 36.26 30.26 18.35
CA GLU A 289 37.07 31.25 19.09
C GLU A 289 37.48 32.45 18.24
N GLN A 290 37.70 32.25 16.94
CA GLN A 290 38.08 33.32 16.00
C GLN A 290 36.90 34.28 15.67
N ILE A 291 35.67 33.97 16.10
CA ILE A 291 34.46 34.77 15.83
C ILE A 291 33.76 35.20 17.12
N LEU A 292 32.96 34.34 17.76
CA LEU A 292 32.22 34.66 18.99
C LEU A 292 32.30 33.58 20.07
N GLY A 293 32.97 32.45 19.83
CA GLY A 293 33.25 31.38 20.80
C GLY A 293 34.32 31.73 21.83
N THR A 294 34.35 32.96 22.32
CA THR A 294 35.31 33.46 23.32
C THR A 294 34.63 33.75 24.64
N ASN A 295 35.41 33.88 25.72
CA ASN A 295 34.90 34.21 27.05
C ASN A 295 34.01 35.48 27.09
N ASP A 296 34.21 36.44 26.18
CA ASP A 296 33.40 37.66 26.07
C ASP A 296 32.38 37.62 24.91
N GLY A 297 32.62 36.81 23.88
CA GLY A 297 31.75 36.69 22.71
C GLY A 297 30.52 35.80 22.90
N TRP A 298 30.60 34.77 23.75
CA TRP A 298 29.52 33.76 23.86
C TRP A 298 28.14 34.30 24.27
N PRO A 299 27.98 35.37 25.08
CA PRO A 299 26.66 35.93 25.34
C PRO A 299 26.09 36.60 24.08
N VAL A 300 26.94 37.27 23.29
CA VAL A 300 26.55 37.87 22.01
C VAL A 300 26.12 36.78 21.01
N LEU A 301 26.84 35.66 20.97
CA LEU A 301 26.49 34.48 20.17
C LEU A 301 25.06 33.98 20.50
N LEU A 302 24.73 33.79 21.78
CA LEU A 302 23.36 33.41 22.18
C LEU A 302 22.33 34.52 21.86
N GLY A 303 22.72 35.79 22.00
CA GLY A 303 21.89 36.95 21.68
C GLY A 303 21.54 37.09 20.19
N LEU A 304 22.39 36.61 19.28
CA LEU A 304 22.14 36.67 17.83
C LEU A 304 20.90 35.86 17.37
N ALA A 305 20.37 34.98 18.24
CA ALA A 305 19.06 34.35 18.05
C ALA A 305 17.89 35.36 17.90
N ILE A 306 18.11 36.64 18.22
CA ILE A 306 17.17 37.74 17.97
C ILE A 306 17.01 38.09 16.49
N CYS A 307 18.05 37.89 15.67
CA CYS A 307 18.10 38.37 14.28
C CYS A 307 17.07 37.67 13.36
N PRO A 308 16.92 36.32 13.38
CA PRO A 308 15.85 35.66 12.63
C PRO A 308 14.45 36.12 13.05
N ALA A 309 14.23 36.41 14.33
CA ALA A 309 12.93 36.83 14.84
C ALA A 309 12.55 38.26 14.42
N ILE A 310 13.50 39.19 14.48
CA ILE A 310 13.30 40.55 13.95
C ILE A 310 13.04 40.50 12.44
N LEU A 311 13.83 39.71 11.70
CA LEU A 311 13.63 39.57 10.25
C LEU A 311 12.26 38.95 9.92
N GLN A 312 11.83 37.94 10.67
CA GLN A 312 10.49 37.37 10.51
C GLN A 312 9.38 38.39 10.84
N LEU A 313 9.53 39.19 11.89
CA LEU A 313 8.59 40.29 12.20
C LEU A 313 8.53 41.38 11.12
N LEU A 314 9.59 41.58 10.33
CA LEU A 314 9.60 42.52 9.21
C LEU A 314 8.95 41.93 7.93
N LEU A 315 9.20 40.66 7.64
CA LEU A 315 8.74 40.01 6.40
C LEU A 315 7.30 39.47 6.51
N LEU A 316 6.98 38.79 7.61
CA LEU A 316 5.72 38.06 7.77
C LEU A 316 4.44 38.95 7.75
N PRO A 317 4.46 40.24 8.15
CA PRO A 317 3.31 41.13 7.98
C PRO A 317 2.85 41.31 6.52
N ILE A 318 3.77 41.23 5.55
CA ILE A 318 3.49 41.39 4.11
C ILE A 318 2.80 40.14 3.53
N CYS A 319 3.12 38.97 4.09
CA CYS A 319 2.52 37.67 3.75
C CYS A 319 1.02 37.63 4.11
N PRO A 320 0.18 36.86 3.38
CA PRO A 320 -1.22 36.68 3.75
C PRO A 320 -1.35 35.74 4.97
N GLU A 321 -2.50 35.76 5.64
CA GLU A 321 -2.87 34.64 6.52
C GLU A 321 -3.23 33.41 5.66
N SER A 322 -3.17 32.22 6.25
CA SER A 322 -3.55 30.96 5.60
C SER A 322 -4.94 31.06 4.93
N PRO A 323 -5.05 30.78 3.61
CA PRO A 323 -6.35 30.74 2.92
C PRO A 323 -7.31 29.72 3.55
N ARG A 324 -6.80 28.58 4.01
CA ARG A 324 -7.57 27.53 4.70
C ARG A 324 -8.12 28.02 6.04
N TYR A 325 -7.32 28.75 6.82
CA TYR A 325 -7.77 29.36 8.06
C TYR A 325 -8.86 30.40 7.83
N LEU A 326 -8.69 31.25 6.81
CA LEU A 326 -9.65 32.29 6.44
C LEU A 326 -10.97 31.68 5.94
N LEU A 327 -10.91 30.66 5.09
CA LEU A 327 -12.10 29.99 4.55
C LEU A 327 -12.79 29.14 5.62
N ILE A 328 -12.12 28.11 6.15
CA ILE A 328 -12.74 27.08 6.99
C ILE A 328 -12.97 27.58 8.42
N THR A 329 -11.96 28.19 9.05
CA THR A 329 -12.05 28.57 10.49
C THR A 329 -12.71 29.94 10.71
N LYS A 330 -12.60 30.87 9.76
CA LYS A 330 -13.22 32.21 9.87
C LYS A 330 -14.46 32.39 9.00
N GLN A 331 -14.72 31.53 8.02
CA GLN A 331 -15.83 31.68 7.07
C GLN A 331 -15.74 33.03 6.30
N TRP A 332 -14.51 33.47 6.00
CA TRP A 332 -14.17 34.73 5.32
C TRP A 332 -13.66 34.47 3.90
N GLU A 333 -14.57 33.98 3.05
CA GLU A 333 -14.25 33.51 1.70
C GLU A 333 -13.55 34.57 0.82
N GLU A 334 -14.02 35.83 0.81
CA GLU A 334 -13.39 36.89 -0.01
C GLU A 334 -11.94 37.21 0.38
N GLU A 335 -11.61 37.15 1.66
CA GLU A 335 -10.21 37.34 2.10
C GLU A 335 -9.36 36.09 1.82
N ALA A 336 -9.94 34.88 1.85
CA ALA A 336 -9.27 33.66 1.39
C ALA A 336 -8.97 33.71 -0.13
N ARG A 337 -9.94 34.14 -0.95
CA ARG A 337 -9.79 34.38 -2.40
C ARG A 337 -8.69 35.39 -2.68
N LYS A 338 -8.67 36.51 -1.95
CA LYS A 338 -7.65 37.57 -2.06
C LYS A 338 -6.26 37.09 -1.61
N ALA A 339 -6.17 36.22 -0.60
CA ALA A 339 -4.93 35.56 -0.22
C ALA A 339 -4.41 34.62 -1.32
N LEU A 340 -5.26 33.77 -1.87
CA LEU A 340 -4.92 32.88 -3.00
C LEU A 340 -4.48 33.66 -4.23
N ARG A 341 -5.22 34.70 -4.65
CA ARG A 341 -4.85 35.50 -5.85
C ARG A 341 -3.44 36.07 -5.74
N ARG A 342 -3.00 36.45 -4.53
CA ARG A 342 -1.61 36.88 -4.26
C ARG A 342 -0.61 35.72 -4.29
N LEU A 343 -0.94 34.56 -3.69
CA LEU A 343 -0.07 33.38 -3.63
C LEU A 343 0.10 32.66 -4.98
N ARG A 344 -0.97 32.60 -5.78
CA ARG A 344 -1.03 31.96 -7.11
C ARG A 344 -0.69 32.93 -8.25
N ALA A 345 -0.60 34.23 -7.98
CA ALA A 345 -0.42 35.28 -8.99
C ALA A 345 -1.42 35.22 -10.17
N SER A 346 -2.62 34.67 -9.91
CA SER A 346 -3.67 34.40 -10.88
C SER A 346 -5.03 34.81 -10.31
N ASN A 347 -5.96 35.19 -11.19
CA ASN A 347 -7.36 35.42 -10.82
C ASN A 347 -8.18 34.12 -10.83
N GLN A 348 -7.70 33.07 -11.49
CA GLN A 348 -8.31 31.73 -11.49
C GLN A 348 -7.86 31.00 -10.22
N VAL A 349 -8.66 31.11 -9.16
CA VAL A 349 -8.43 30.46 -7.86
C VAL A 349 -9.63 29.63 -7.40
N GLU A 350 -10.59 29.38 -8.29
CA GLU A 350 -11.81 28.63 -7.97
C GLU A 350 -11.53 27.15 -7.72
N GLU A 351 -10.53 26.56 -8.40
CA GLU A 351 -10.09 25.18 -8.16
C GLU A 351 -9.47 25.02 -6.76
N ASP A 352 -8.62 25.96 -6.32
CA ASP A 352 -8.11 26.01 -4.94
C ASP A 352 -9.26 26.19 -3.90
N ILE A 353 -10.29 26.97 -4.22
CA ILE A 353 -11.44 27.18 -3.31
C ILE A 353 -12.33 25.95 -3.23
N GLU A 354 -12.67 25.32 -4.36
CA GLU A 354 -13.48 24.09 -4.36
C GLU A 354 -12.70 22.88 -3.84
N GLU A 355 -11.36 22.82 -3.97
CA GLU A 355 -10.48 21.91 -3.22
C GLU A 355 -10.76 22.07 -1.71
N MET A 356 -10.55 23.27 -1.17
CA MET A 356 -10.69 23.52 0.27
C MET A 356 -12.13 23.35 0.77
N ARG A 357 -13.14 23.57 -0.08
CA ARG A 357 -14.56 23.25 0.24
C ARG A 357 -14.86 21.75 0.15
N ALA A 358 -14.24 21.00 -0.75
CA ALA A 358 -14.35 19.54 -0.80
C ALA A 358 -13.73 18.93 0.46
N GLU A 359 -12.59 19.47 0.91
CA GLU A 359 -11.98 19.12 2.19
C GLU A 359 -12.80 19.56 3.39
N GLU A 360 -13.38 20.76 3.39
CA GLU A 360 -14.28 21.20 4.48
C GLU A 360 -15.50 20.28 4.57
N ARG A 361 -16.10 19.89 3.44
CA ARG A 361 -17.18 18.90 3.40
C ARG A 361 -16.71 17.54 3.95
N ALA A 362 -15.52 17.06 3.56
CA ALA A 362 -14.93 15.84 4.11
C ALA A 362 -14.66 15.94 5.63
N GLN A 363 -14.17 17.09 6.11
CA GLN A 363 -13.88 17.37 7.51
C GLN A 363 -15.15 17.65 8.34
N GLN A 364 -16.28 17.94 7.72
CA GLN A 364 -17.61 17.95 8.37
C GLN A 364 -18.24 16.55 8.40
N SER A 365 -17.90 15.66 7.46
CA SER A 365 -18.31 14.25 7.51
C SER A 365 -17.45 13.39 8.46
N GLU A 366 -16.18 13.72 8.67
CA GLU A 366 -15.35 13.15 9.73
C GLU A 366 -15.52 13.91 11.05
N SER A 367 -15.97 13.25 12.12
CA SER A 367 -15.95 13.88 13.46
C SER A 367 -14.52 14.23 13.89
N SER A 368 -14.32 15.45 14.42
CA SER A 368 -13.00 15.90 14.88
C SER A 368 -12.57 15.14 16.14
N ILE A 369 -11.48 14.36 16.03
CA ILE A 369 -11.05 13.45 17.09
C ILE A 369 -10.10 14.17 18.05
N SER A 370 -10.50 14.24 19.33
CA SER A 370 -9.67 14.81 20.39
C SER A 370 -8.43 13.96 20.68
N LEU A 371 -7.43 14.56 21.34
CA LEU A 371 -6.21 13.85 21.76
C LEU A 371 -6.50 12.57 22.57
N MET A 372 -7.50 12.60 23.45
CA MET A 372 -7.86 11.44 24.28
C MET A 372 -8.57 10.36 23.45
N GLU A 373 -9.55 10.73 22.63
CA GLU A 373 -10.24 9.78 21.75
C GLU A 373 -9.26 9.12 20.78
N LEU A 374 -8.26 9.86 20.29
CA LEU A 374 -7.22 9.33 19.42
C LEU A 374 -6.32 8.30 20.12
N ILE A 375 -5.89 8.54 21.37
CA ILE A 375 -5.05 7.62 22.15
C ILE A 375 -5.80 6.30 22.45
N PHE A 376 -7.11 6.39 22.71
CA PHE A 376 -7.94 5.22 23.03
C PHE A 376 -8.61 4.58 21.81
N SER A 377 -8.59 5.21 20.63
CA SER A 377 -9.18 4.70 19.39
C SER A 377 -8.54 3.38 18.94
N PRO A 378 -9.30 2.27 18.87
CA PRO A 378 -8.76 0.99 18.40
C PRO A 378 -8.34 1.02 16.93
N THR A 379 -9.02 1.81 16.10
CA THR A 379 -8.77 1.90 14.65
C THR A 379 -7.56 2.75 14.30
N LEU A 380 -7.28 3.80 15.09
CA LEU A 380 -6.15 4.72 14.84
C LEU A 380 -4.89 4.37 15.65
N ARG A 381 -4.97 3.38 16.54
CA ARG A 381 -3.85 2.91 17.39
C ARG A 381 -2.62 2.49 16.59
N ALA A 382 -2.77 1.77 15.47
CA ALA A 382 -1.61 1.31 14.69
C ALA A 382 -0.87 2.47 13.98
N PRO A 383 -1.54 3.36 13.23
CA PRO A 383 -0.95 4.62 12.75
C PRO A 383 -0.30 5.46 13.87
N LEU A 384 -0.94 5.55 15.04
CA LEU A 384 -0.43 6.32 16.18
C LEU A 384 0.84 5.73 16.79
N ILE A 385 0.89 4.41 17.00
CA ILE A 385 2.10 3.72 17.48
C ILE A 385 3.26 3.96 16.50
N ILE A 386 3.00 3.92 15.19
CA ILE A 386 4.04 4.18 14.18
C ILE A 386 4.51 5.63 14.24
N GLY A 387 3.60 6.61 14.26
CA GLY A 387 3.96 8.02 14.43
C GLY A 387 4.84 8.22 15.67
N ILE A 388 4.43 7.68 16.82
CA ILE A 388 5.19 7.72 18.08
C ILE A 388 6.58 7.08 17.92
N VAL A 389 6.68 5.85 17.42
CA VAL A 389 7.96 5.13 17.29
C VAL A 389 8.90 5.81 16.29
N MET A 390 8.38 6.43 15.23
CA MET A 390 9.19 7.21 14.29
C MET A 390 9.76 8.49 14.92
N GLN A 391 9.03 9.14 15.83
CA GLN A 391 9.58 10.29 16.59
C GLN A 391 10.61 9.85 17.63
N LEU A 392 10.41 8.69 18.27
CA LEU A 392 11.41 8.10 19.16
C LEU A 392 12.68 7.71 18.40
N SER A 393 12.56 7.16 17.18
CA SER A 393 13.71 6.75 16.37
C SER A 393 14.56 7.92 15.89
N GLN A 394 13.96 9.10 15.69
CA GLN A 394 14.69 10.34 15.44
C GLN A 394 15.61 10.69 16.61
N GLN A 395 15.08 10.72 17.83
CA GLN A 395 15.79 11.26 18.99
C GLN A 395 16.74 10.23 19.64
N PHE A 396 16.26 9.00 19.85
CA PHE A 396 17.08 7.89 20.37
C PHE A 396 18.01 7.27 19.33
N SER A 397 18.15 7.88 18.15
CA SER A 397 19.33 7.68 17.29
C SER A 397 20.64 8.13 17.97
N GLY A 398 20.57 9.04 18.93
CA GLY A 398 21.72 9.71 19.54
C GLY A 398 22.11 11.03 18.85
N ILE A 399 21.34 11.51 17.87
CA ILE A 399 21.69 12.71 17.10
C ILE A 399 21.86 13.97 17.97
N ASN A 400 21.02 14.18 18.98
CA ASN A 400 21.15 15.35 19.85
C ASN A 400 22.32 15.25 20.82
N ALA A 401 22.81 14.04 21.13
CA ALA A 401 24.06 13.89 21.86
C ALA A 401 25.24 14.43 21.03
N VAL A 402 25.22 14.20 19.71
CA VAL A 402 26.16 14.83 18.78
C VAL A 402 25.93 16.34 18.71
N PHE A 403 24.71 16.82 18.48
CA PHE A 403 24.46 18.26 18.33
C PHE A 403 24.73 19.09 19.60
N TYR A 404 24.54 18.53 20.79
CA TYR A 404 24.77 19.23 22.06
C TYR A 404 26.19 19.06 22.60
N TYR A 405 26.87 17.94 22.31
CA TYR A 405 28.14 17.58 22.96
C TYR A 405 29.23 17.08 21.99
N SER A 406 29.16 17.34 20.68
CA SER A 406 30.20 16.90 19.71
C SER A 406 31.59 17.42 20.05
N THR A 407 31.71 18.67 20.52
CA THR A 407 33.01 19.24 20.90
C THR A 407 33.61 18.44 22.07
N SER A 408 32.82 18.20 23.12
CA SER A 408 33.16 17.33 24.25
C SER A 408 33.53 15.90 23.82
N LEU A 409 32.83 15.31 22.85
CA LEU A 409 33.10 13.97 22.31
C LEU A 409 34.43 13.90 21.54
N PHE A 410 34.71 14.88 20.69
CA PHE A 410 35.96 14.94 19.93
C PHE A 410 37.16 15.20 20.84
N MET A 411 37.03 16.08 21.84
CA MET A 411 38.06 16.26 22.87
C MET A 411 38.33 14.96 23.65
N SER A 412 37.27 14.21 23.99
CA SER A 412 37.40 12.89 24.64
C SER A 412 38.07 11.83 23.74
N SER A 413 38.07 12.06 22.41
CA SER A 413 38.71 11.21 21.40
C SER A 413 40.16 11.64 21.07
N GLY A 414 40.74 12.53 21.88
CA GLY A 414 42.14 12.99 21.78
C GLY A 414 42.38 14.18 20.86
N LEU A 415 41.34 14.85 20.35
CA LEU A 415 41.49 16.10 19.60
C LEU A 415 41.70 17.29 20.55
N THR A 416 42.48 18.29 20.14
CA THR A 416 42.57 19.57 20.87
C THR A 416 41.24 20.34 20.75
N GLU A 417 40.97 21.24 21.68
CA GLU A 417 39.73 22.05 21.71
C GLU A 417 39.48 22.77 20.36
N GLU A 418 40.52 23.41 19.81
CA GLU A 418 40.46 24.05 18.49
C GLU A 418 40.10 23.06 17.37
N SER A 419 40.74 21.87 17.36
CA SER A 419 40.46 20.83 16.35
C SER A 419 39.08 20.19 16.51
N ALA A 420 38.58 20.08 17.75
CA ALA A 420 37.23 19.59 18.06
C ALA A 420 36.13 20.58 17.62
N LYS A 421 36.38 21.89 17.75
CA LYS A 421 35.51 22.95 17.23
C LYS A 421 35.47 22.92 15.69
N PHE A 422 36.62 22.80 15.01
CA PHE A 422 36.66 22.65 13.56
C PHE A 422 35.99 21.35 13.06
N ALA A 423 36.21 20.21 13.74
CA ALA A 423 35.51 18.96 13.41
C ALA A 423 33.99 19.07 13.57
N THR A 424 33.52 19.84 14.57
CA THR A 424 32.09 20.14 14.76
C THR A 424 31.51 21.00 13.63
N ILE A 425 32.24 21.98 13.09
CA ILE A 425 31.83 22.69 11.86
C ILE A 425 31.77 21.74 10.66
N GLY A 426 32.73 20.81 10.58
CA GLY A 426 32.73 19.76 9.57
C GLY A 426 31.39 19.01 9.50
N ILE A 427 30.76 18.74 10.65
CA ILE A 427 29.42 18.13 10.72
C ILE A 427 28.36 18.99 10.02
N GLY A 428 28.28 20.28 10.35
CA GLY A 428 27.32 21.19 9.72
C GLY A 428 27.57 21.38 8.22
N ALA A 429 28.83 21.47 7.79
CA ALA A 429 29.20 21.69 6.40
C ALA A 429 29.00 20.44 5.53
N ILE A 430 29.23 19.25 6.06
CA ILE A 430 29.08 17.99 5.33
C ILE A 430 27.61 17.60 5.12
N MET A 431 26.70 18.04 6.01
CA MET A 431 25.25 18.01 5.74
C MET A 431 24.87 18.78 4.45
N GLU A 432 25.63 19.82 4.09
CA GLU A 432 25.37 20.67 2.92
C GLU A 432 26.18 20.24 1.68
N PHE A 433 27.37 19.65 1.87
CA PHE A 433 28.34 19.41 0.79
C PHE A 433 28.37 17.98 0.21
N PHE A 434 27.93 16.94 0.93
CA PHE A 434 28.05 15.53 0.47
C PHE A 434 27.05 15.10 -0.65
N GLY A 435 26.73 16.04 -1.55
CA GLY A 435 26.29 15.72 -2.91
C GLY A 435 27.46 15.42 -3.87
N TYR A 436 28.68 15.89 -3.60
CA TYR A 436 29.86 15.64 -4.45
C TYR A 436 31.15 15.38 -3.64
N VAL A 437 31.54 14.10 -3.62
CA VAL A 437 32.88 13.47 -3.40
C VAL A 437 34.01 14.27 -2.75
N GLN A 438 34.68 13.69 -1.74
CA GLN A 438 36.11 13.93 -1.50
C GLN A 438 36.84 12.76 -0.79
N GLU A 439 38.17 12.73 -0.91
CA GLU A 439 39.11 11.72 -0.38
C GLU A 439 40.12 12.30 0.64
N MET A 440 40.79 11.39 1.38
CA MET A 440 42.11 11.46 2.07
C MET A 440 42.24 11.93 3.56
N ILE A 441 42.79 11.01 4.39
CA ILE A 441 43.69 11.18 5.58
C ILE A 441 43.05 11.71 6.90
N ASP A 442 43.39 11.27 8.14
CA ASP A 442 44.28 10.19 8.66
C ASP A 442 43.56 9.27 9.70
N TRP A 443 44.12 8.14 10.12
CA TRP A 443 43.25 6.97 10.33
C TRP A 443 42.49 6.76 11.66
N MET A 444 42.85 7.34 12.83
CA MET A 444 42.13 7.03 14.11
C MET A 444 41.29 8.17 14.69
N SER A 445 41.86 9.32 15.05
CA SER A 445 41.05 10.43 15.56
C SER A 445 40.10 10.95 14.47
N TYR A 446 40.50 10.95 13.20
CA TYR A 446 39.55 11.24 12.11
C TYR A 446 38.58 10.09 11.84
N LEU A 447 38.83 8.83 12.26
CA LEU A 447 37.79 7.79 12.18
C LEU A 447 36.61 8.16 13.10
N SER A 448 36.86 8.76 14.26
CA SER A 448 35.79 9.31 15.10
C SER A 448 35.03 10.44 14.40
N VAL A 449 35.76 11.35 13.74
CA VAL A 449 35.19 12.47 12.96
C VAL A 449 34.36 11.93 11.79
N VAL A 450 34.95 11.15 10.89
CA VAL A 450 34.30 10.51 9.73
C VAL A 450 33.10 9.65 10.16
N SER A 451 33.16 8.93 11.28
CA SER A 451 32.03 8.15 11.78
C SER A 451 30.87 9.04 12.24
N VAL A 452 31.16 10.13 12.97
CA VAL A 452 30.14 11.11 13.39
C VAL A 452 29.57 11.85 12.18
N LEU A 453 30.40 12.22 11.21
CA LEU A 453 29.99 12.82 9.94
C LEU A 453 29.04 11.89 9.16
N ALA A 454 29.43 10.63 8.95
CA ALA A 454 28.61 9.64 8.25
C ALA A 454 27.29 9.39 8.99
N PHE A 455 27.32 9.23 10.32
CA PHE A 455 26.12 9.10 11.15
C PHE A 455 25.15 10.27 10.96
N VAL A 456 25.66 11.50 10.92
CA VAL A 456 24.85 12.70 10.71
C VAL A 456 24.29 12.79 9.28
N VAL A 457 25.04 12.36 8.26
CA VAL A 457 24.55 12.26 6.87
C VAL A 457 23.42 11.23 6.76
N PHE A 458 23.59 10.03 7.32
CA PHE A 458 22.54 8.99 7.34
C PHE A 458 21.30 9.45 8.13
N PHE A 459 21.50 10.19 9.21
CA PHE A 459 20.39 10.83 9.93
C PHE A 459 19.60 11.79 9.04
N ALA A 460 20.27 12.71 8.34
CA ALA A 460 19.61 13.73 7.52
C ALA A 460 18.78 13.13 6.36
N VAL A 461 19.28 12.06 5.73
CA VAL A 461 18.62 11.40 4.59
C VAL A 461 17.37 10.60 5.01
N GLY A 462 17.34 10.05 6.23
CA GLY A 462 16.22 9.22 6.71
C GLY A 462 15.56 9.74 7.99
N PRO A 463 16.06 9.38 9.19
CA PRO A 463 15.43 9.71 10.47
C PRO A 463 15.17 11.20 10.73
N GLY A 464 15.85 12.13 10.07
CA GLY A 464 15.62 13.57 10.23
C GLY A 464 14.30 14.07 9.61
N SER A 465 13.94 13.59 8.41
CA SER A 465 12.81 14.12 7.64
C SER A 465 11.60 13.19 7.62
N ILE A 466 11.82 11.87 7.51
CA ILE A 466 10.76 10.87 7.33
C ILE A 466 9.75 10.83 8.49
N PRO A 467 10.13 10.89 9.79
CA PRO A 467 9.17 10.85 10.90
C PRO A 467 8.09 11.94 10.84
N TRP A 468 8.46 13.15 10.42
CA TRP A 468 7.54 14.28 10.30
C TRP A 468 6.61 14.13 9.10
N MET A 469 7.13 13.68 7.96
CA MET A 469 6.37 13.42 6.74
C MET A 469 5.36 12.30 6.96
N ILE A 470 5.82 11.14 7.45
CA ILE A 470 4.99 9.95 7.60
C ILE A 470 3.88 10.17 8.64
N THR A 471 4.15 10.89 9.74
CA THR A 471 3.10 11.23 10.72
C THR A 471 1.97 12.08 10.09
N ALA A 472 2.26 12.92 9.10
CA ALA A 472 1.22 13.68 8.40
C ALA A 472 0.44 12.82 7.38
N GLU A 473 1.10 11.88 6.71
CA GLU A 473 0.52 10.98 5.70
C GLU A 473 -0.33 9.86 6.31
N LEU A 474 -0.02 9.43 7.53
CA LEU A 474 -0.68 8.33 8.26
C LEU A 474 -2.09 8.66 8.81
N PHE A 475 -2.57 9.89 8.69
CA PHE A 475 -3.83 10.34 9.29
C PHE A 475 -4.68 11.20 8.34
N SER A 476 -6.00 11.01 8.35
CA SER A 476 -6.98 11.87 7.66
C SER A 476 -7.15 13.22 8.37
N GLN A 477 -7.91 14.11 7.74
CA GLN A 477 -7.99 15.52 8.14
C GLN A 477 -8.60 15.73 9.53
N GLY A 478 -9.50 14.84 9.98
CA GLY A 478 -10.03 14.82 11.35
C GLY A 478 -8.96 14.58 12.43
N PRO A 479 -8.30 13.40 12.47
CA PRO A 479 -7.33 13.06 13.52
C PRO A 479 -5.93 13.65 13.34
N ARG A 480 -5.49 14.05 12.13
CA ARG A 480 -4.11 14.50 11.86
C ARG A 480 -3.59 15.62 12.78
N PRO A 481 -4.35 16.66 13.17
CA PRO A 481 -3.87 17.68 14.10
C PRO A 481 -3.52 17.10 15.48
N SER A 482 -4.35 16.17 15.99
CA SER A 482 -4.11 15.43 17.23
C SER A 482 -2.92 14.46 17.08
N ALA A 483 -2.82 13.78 15.92
CA ALA A 483 -1.61 13.12 15.37
C ALA A 483 -0.32 13.89 15.64
N MET A 484 -0.21 15.04 14.97
CA MET A 484 0.99 15.88 15.01
C MET A 484 1.30 16.39 16.41
N ALA A 485 0.30 16.79 17.20
CA ALA A 485 0.52 17.28 18.57
C ALA A 485 1.11 16.20 19.50
N ILE A 486 0.65 14.94 19.41
CA ILE A 486 1.24 13.82 20.16
C ILE A 486 2.66 13.55 19.68
N ALA A 487 2.88 13.54 18.36
CA ALA A 487 4.19 13.29 17.77
C ALA A 487 5.24 14.35 18.17
N VAL A 488 4.86 15.64 18.14
CA VAL A 488 5.69 16.75 18.62
C VAL A 488 6.02 16.60 20.11
N LEU A 489 5.03 16.28 20.95
CA LEU A 489 5.25 16.07 22.38
C LEU A 489 6.24 14.92 22.65
N VAL A 490 6.08 13.78 21.98
CA VAL A 490 6.97 12.62 22.10
C VAL A 490 8.37 12.94 21.61
N ASN A 491 8.52 13.67 20.51
CA ASN A 491 9.80 14.10 19.97
C ASN A 491 10.56 14.98 20.99
N TRP A 492 9.93 16.04 21.50
CA TRP A 492 10.56 16.92 22.49
C TRP A 492 10.83 16.23 23.84
N MET A 493 10.00 15.25 24.23
CA MET A 493 10.23 14.44 25.43
C MET A 493 11.45 13.51 25.27
N ALA A 494 11.58 12.82 24.14
CA ALA A 494 12.74 11.96 23.87
C ALA A 494 14.03 12.78 23.71
N ASN A 495 13.94 13.98 23.11
CA ASN A 495 15.03 14.96 23.11
C ASN A 495 15.49 15.27 24.55
N PHE A 496 14.57 15.66 25.44
CA PHE A 496 14.88 15.95 26.84
C PHE A 496 15.60 14.79 27.54
N VAL A 497 15.14 13.55 27.34
CA VAL A 497 15.77 12.35 27.92
C VAL A 497 17.21 12.16 27.43
N VAL A 498 17.48 12.37 26.13
CA VAL A 498 18.84 12.30 25.59
C VAL A 498 19.71 13.44 26.13
N GLY A 499 19.19 14.67 26.14
CA GLY A 499 19.92 15.85 26.60
C GLY A 499 20.41 15.75 28.04
N ILE A 500 19.56 15.27 28.96
CA ILE A 500 19.88 15.16 30.38
C ILE A 500 20.61 13.85 30.73
N GLY A 501 20.34 12.76 30.01
CA GLY A 501 20.88 11.43 30.30
C GLY A 501 22.27 11.18 29.70
N PHE A 502 22.62 11.85 28.60
CA PHE A 502 23.85 11.57 27.86
C PHE A 502 25.14 11.81 28.67
N PRO A 503 25.31 12.89 29.45
CA PRO A 503 26.53 13.09 30.24
C PRO A 503 26.75 11.97 31.28
N SER A 504 25.70 11.54 31.99
CA SER A 504 25.79 10.41 32.91
C SER A 504 26.10 9.10 32.19
N LEU A 505 25.56 8.90 30.98
CA LEU A 505 25.88 7.74 30.13
C LEU A 505 27.35 7.76 29.69
N LYS A 506 27.88 8.94 29.33
CA LYS A 506 29.28 9.17 28.95
C LYS A 506 30.23 8.78 30.07
N THR A 507 29.96 9.21 31.29
CA THR A 507 30.77 8.88 32.47
C THR A 507 30.69 7.40 32.85
N ALA A 508 29.53 6.74 32.64
CA ALA A 508 29.33 5.34 33.02
C ALA A 508 29.84 4.32 31.99
N LEU A 509 29.85 4.66 30.70
CA LEU A 509 30.19 3.73 29.60
C LEU A 509 31.46 4.11 28.83
N GLU A 510 32.02 5.30 29.03
CA GLU A 510 33.23 5.80 28.38
C GLU A 510 33.19 5.58 26.85
N ASN A 511 34.07 4.72 26.33
CA ASN A 511 34.18 4.40 24.90
C ASN A 511 32.94 3.66 24.33
N TYR A 512 32.10 3.08 25.18
CA TYR A 512 30.89 2.33 24.79
C TYR A 512 29.60 3.17 24.81
N THR A 513 29.70 4.49 25.04
CA THR A 513 28.54 5.40 25.20
C THR A 513 27.56 5.39 24.02
N PHE A 514 28.01 5.09 22.80
CA PHE A 514 27.12 4.96 21.63
C PHE A 514 26.46 3.58 21.48
N LEU A 515 26.90 2.55 22.21
CA LEU A 515 26.36 1.18 22.10
C LEU A 515 24.85 1.10 22.41
N PRO A 516 24.29 1.80 23.43
CA PRO A 516 22.85 1.85 23.65
C PRO A 516 22.09 2.46 22.47
N PHE A 517 22.60 3.51 21.83
CA PHE A 517 22.00 4.10 20.64
C PHE A 517 22.04 3.13 19.45
N SER A 518 23.10 2.35 19.28
CA SER A 518 23.16 1.26 18.28
C SER A 518 22.09 0.18 18.51
N VAL A 519 21.82 -0.19 19.76
CA VAL A 519 20.74 -1.14 20.12
C VAL A 519 19.36 -0.55 19.81
N PHE A 520 19.13 0.73 20.14
CA PHE A 520 17.90 1.43 19.78
C PHE A 520 17.72 1.51 18.25
N LEU A 521 18.76 1.91 17.50
CA LEU A 521 18.75 1.97 16.04
C LEU A 521 18.44 0.61 15.40
N ALA A 522 19.01 -0.49 15.92
CA ALA A 522 18.68 -1.83 15.45
C ALA A 522 17.20 -2.20 15.72
N ALA A 523 16.68 -1.89 16.90
CA ALA A 523 15.27 -2.11 17.23
C ALA A 523 14.32 -1.27 16.36
N PHE A 524 14.64 0.00 16.12
CA PHE A 524 13.87 0.87 15.24
C PHE A 524 13.97 0.44 13.77
N TRP A 525 15.12 -0.03 13.30
CA TRP A 525 15.26 -0.58 11.95
C TRP A 525 14.38 -1.81 11.75
N ILE A 526 14.37 -2.75 12.72
CA ILE A 526 13.47 -3.92 12.70
C ILE A 526 12.01 -3.49 12.71
N PHE A 527 11.64 -2.49 13.52
CA PHE A 527 10.28 -1.95 13.55
C PHE A 527 9.89 -1.33 12.21
N THR A 528 10.73 -0.45 11.66
CA THR A 528 10.49 0.19 10.36
C THR A 528 10.31 -0.85 9.26
N TYR A 529 11.22 -1.82 9.16
CA TYR A 529 11.14 -2.91 8.17
C TYR A 529 9.89 -3.78 8.30
N LYS A 530 9.35 -4.00 9.51
CA LYS A 530 8.21 -4.91 9.75
C LYS A 530 6.85 -4.23 9.91
N LYS A 531 6.78 -2.94 10.23
CA LYS A 531 5.54 -2.27 10.66
C LYS A 531 5.26 -0.92 10.00
N VAL A 532 6.25 -0.27 9.38
CA VAL A 532 6.03 0.99 8.69
C VAL A 532 5.67 0.71 7.22
N PRO A 533 4.48 1.11 6.74
CA PRO A 533 4.12 0.91 5.34
C PRO A 533 4.80 1.95 4.44
N GLU A 534 4.98 1.59 3.17
CA GLU A 534 5.30 2.56 2.13
C GLU A 534 4.09 3.48 1.87
N THR A 535 4.27 4.79 2.08
CA THR A 535 3.26 5.84 1.91
C THR A 535 3.41 6.62 0.60
N LYS A 536 4.57 6.54 -0.06
CA LYS A 536 4.88 7.33 -1.25
C LYS A 536 3.90 7.06 -2.40
N ASN A 537 3.38 8.15 -2.98
CA ASN A 537 2.41 8.15 -4.08
C ASN A 537 1.10 7.40 -3.77
N LYS A 538 0.73 7.25 -2.49
CA LYS A 538 -0.53 6.64 -2.07
C LYS A 538 -1.46 7.66 -1.43
N THR A 539 -2.76 7.46 -1.59
CA THR A 539 -3.78 8.21 -0.85
C THR A 539 -3.80 7.76 0.62
N PHE A 540 -4.38 8.58 1.49
CA PHE A 540 -4.60 8.18 2.89
C PHE A 540 -5.42 6.89 3.00
N GLU A 541 -6.40 6.68 2.13
CA GLU A 541 -7.26 5.49 2.12
C GLU A 541 -6.47 4.23 1.73
N GLU A 542 -5.60 4.33 0.72
CA GLU A 542 -4.67 3.26 0.33
C GLU A 542 -3.67 2.94 1.45
N ILE A 543 -3.16 3.95 2.16
CA ILE A 543 -2.28 3.77 3.34
C ILE A 543 -3.03 3.09 4.48
N LEU A 544 -4.29 3.47 4.72
CA LEU A 544 -5.14 2.84 5.74
C LEU A 544 -5.50 1.39 5.38
N ALA A 545 -5.65 1.06 4.10
CA ALA A 545 -5.84 -0.30 3.62
C ALA A 545 -4.61 -1.19 3.93
N LEU A 546 -3.38 -0.67 3.80
CA LEU A 546 -2.16 -1.41 4.17
C LEU A 546 -2.14 -1.80 5.66
N PHE A 547 -2.68 -0.97 6.55
CA PHE A 547 -2.81 -1.32 7.97
C PHE A 547 -3.88 -2.38 8.26
N ARG A 548 -4.88 -2.48 7.39
CA ARG A 548 -5.92 -3.52 7.46
C ARG A 548 -5.43 -4.87 6.91
N HIS A 549 -4.42 -4.87 6.02
CA HIS A 549 -3.69 -6.07 5.62
C HIS A 549 -2.55 -6.47 6.58
N GLY A 550 -1.94 -5.51 7.30
CA GLY A 550 -0.77 -5.74 8.17
C GLY A 550 -1.07 -6.36 9.56
N ASN A 551 -2.35 -6.42 9.93
CA ASN A 551 -2.89 -7.35 10.91
C ASN A 551 -3.71 -8.39 10.14
N GLY A 552 -3.67 -9.67 10.54
CA GLY A 552 -4.44 -10.74 9.91
C GLY A 552 -5.95 -10.66 10.21
N SER A 553 -6.62 -9.65 9.65
CA SER A 553 -8.08 -9.54 9.57
C SER A 553 -8.50 -9.82 8.13
N ARG A 554 -8.89 -11.04 7.76
CA ARG A 554 -10.23 -11.63 8.02
C ARG A 554 -11.41 -10.76 7.53
N LEU A 555 -11.28 -10.08 6.39
CA LEU A 555 -12.37 -9.35 5.75
C LEU A 555 -12.60 -9.81 4.31
N PHE A 556 -13.30 -10.94 4.19
CA PHE A 556 -14.39 -11.10 3.24
C PHE A 556 -15.73 -11.11 4.01
N THR A 557 -16.82 -10.59 3.47
CA THR A 557 -18.18 -10.78 3.99
C THR A 557 -18.73 -12.08 3.42
N ASN A 558 -18.16 -13.18 3.92
CA ASN A 558 -18.74 -14.50 3.79
C ASN A 558 -20.24 -14.40 4.23
N PRO A 559 -21.22 -14.81 3.39
CA PRO A 559 -22.65 -14.72 3.67
C PRO A 559 -23.13 -15.38 4.97
N TYR A 560 -22.29 -16.25 5.51
CA TYR A 560 -22.61 -17.12 6.63
C TYR A 560 -21.83 -16.65 7.86
N PRO A 561 -22.38 -16.84 9.08
CA PRO A 561 -21.78 -16.32 10.30
C PRO A 561 -20.31 -16.73 10.44
N LYS A 562 -19.41 -15.76 10.66
CA LYS A 562 -17.99 -16.01 10.93
C LYS A 562 -17.83 -16.77 12.24
N VAL A 563 -17.83 -18.10 12.15
CA VAL A 563 -17.63 -19.02 13.27
C VAL A 563 -16.27 -18.72 13.91
N GLN A 564 -16.27 -18.18 15.12
CA GLN A 564 -15.03 -17.99 15.87
C GLN A 564 -14.43 -19.35 16.18
N GLN A 565 -13.16 -19.54 15.84
CA GLN A 565 -12.41 -20.76 16.19
C GLN A 565 -12.36 -20.89 17.72
N LEU A 566 -13.00 -21.90 18.26
CA LEU A 566 -13.00 -22.20 19.68
C LEU A 566 -11.79 -23.07 20.01
N VAL A 567 -10.92 -22.56 20.89
CA VAL A 567 -9.80 -23.32 21.45
C VAL A 567 -10.36 -24.25 22.52
N LEU A 568 -10.24 -25.56 22.30
CA LEU A 568 -10.61 -26.56 23.30
C LEU A 568 -9.76 -26.40 24.56
N ASN A 569 -10.37 -26.57 25.73
CA ASN A 569 -9.62 -26.62 26.99
C ASN A 569 -8.75 -27.88 27.02
N GLY A 570 -7.57 -27.81 27.66
CA GLY A 570 -6.59 -28.91 27.64
C GLY A 570 -7.03 -30.24 28.26
N ASP A 571 -8.15 -30.26 28.99
CA ASP A 571 -8.76 -31.45 29.58
C ASP A 571 -9.87 -32.09 28.70
N GLU A 572 -10.23 -31.46 27.58
CA GLU A 572 -11.30 -31.92 26.68
C GLU A 572 -10.75 -32.81 25.55
N ASP A 573 -11.28 -34.03 25.41
CA ASP A 573 -10.90 -34.99 24.37
C ASP A 573 -11.90 -34.97 23.19
N PRO A 574 -11.54 -34.40 22.03
CA PRO A 574 -12.37 -34.40 20.83
C PRO A 574 -12.22 -35.67 19.97
N GLY A 575 -11.41 -36.64 20.39
CA GLY A 575 -11.06 -37.84 19.62
C GLY A 575 -10.12 -37.59 18.44
N GLU A 576 -9.89 -38.65 17.67
CA GLU A 576 -9.08 -38.64 16.44
C GLU A 576 -9.97 -38.49 15.20
N PRO A 577 -9.48 -37.82 14.12
CA PRO A 577 -10.21 -37.70 12.86
C PRO A 577 -10.29 -39.04 12.12
N LEU A 578 -11.47 -39.37 11.58
CA LEU A 578 -11.72 -40.63 10.89
C LEU A 578 -11.56 -40.49 9.37
N PHE A 579 -10.50 -41.08 8.82
CA PHE A 579 -10.29 -41.20 7.37
C PHE A 579 -10.84 -42.53 6.86
N LEU A 580 -11.84 -42.48 5.98
CA LEU A 580 -12.53 -43.68 5.47
C LEU A 580 -11.91 -44.23 4.19
N THR A 581 -11.24 -43.39 3.39
CA THR A 581 -10.59 -43.75 2.13
C THR A 581 -9.66 -44.97 2.23
N PRO A 582 -8.82 -45.15 3.28
CA PRO A 582 -8.00 -46.35 3.42
C PRO A 582 -8.82 -47.64 3.56
N LEU A 583 -9.96 -47.60 4.26
CA LEU A 583 -10.85 -48.76 4.42
C LEU A 583 -11.64 -49.04 3.14
N ILE A 584 -12.10 -47.99 2.44
CA ILE A 584 -12.78 -48.09 1.14
C ILE A 584 -11.83 -48.70 0.09
N LYS A 585 -10.59 -48.20 -0.02
CA LYS A 585 -9.56 -48.76 -0.92
C LYS A 585 -9.17 -50.19 -0.57
N ALA A 586 -9.21 -50.57 0.71
CA ALA A 586 -9.01 -51.94 1.18
C ALA A 586 -10.25 -52.86 1.00
N ASN A 587 -11.34 -52.36 0.39
CA ASN A 587 -12.62 -53.04 0.23
C ASN A 587 -13.27 -53.52 1.56
N LYS A 588 -12.99 -52.81 2.66
CA LYS A 588 -13.51 -53.08 4.01
C LYS A 588 -14.77 -52.25 4.29
N ILE A 589 -15.76 -52.34 3.40
CA ILE A 589 -16.92 -51.44 3.40
C ILE A 589 -17.76 -51.54 4.69
N ASN A 590 -17.92 -52.75 5.25
CA ASN A 590 -18.65 -52.93 6.52
C ASN A 590 -17.94 -52.26 7.71
N ASP A 591 -16.61 -52.42 7.80
CA ASP A 591 -15.80 -51.78 8.84
C ASP A 591 -15.86 -50.25 8.70
N ALA A 592 -15.80 -49.75 7.45
CA ALA A 592 -15.90 -48.33 7.15
C ALA A 592 -17.28 -47.75 7.52
N LYS A 593 -18.39 -48.42 7.17
CA LYS A 593 -19.75 -48.01 7.58
C LYS A 593 -19.91 -48.00 9.09
N ALA A 594 -19.40 -49.02 9.77
CA ALA A 594 -19.47 -49.13 11.22
C ALA A 594 -18.65 -48.04 11.92
N ALA A 595 -17.48 -47.69 11.39
CA ALA A 595 -16.66 -46.59 11.91
C ALA A 595 -17.30 -45.22 11.66
N ALA A 596 -17.95 -45.01 10.50
CA ALA A 596 -18.56 -43.74 10.14
C ALA A 596 -19.84 -43.40 10.93
N PHE A 597 -20.45 -44.36 11.63
CA PHE A 597 -21.75 -44.22 12.29
C PHE A 597 -21.71 -43.25 13.49
N VAL A 598 -22.49 -42.17 13.43
CA VAL A 598 -22.51 -41.10 14.46
C VAL A 598 -23.27 -41.57 15.70
N ASN A 599 -22.53 -42.14 16.66
CA ASN A 599 -23.10 -42.73 17.87
C ASN A 599 -23.25 -41.72 19.04
N ASP A 600 -23.98 -40.63 18.83
CA ASP A 600 -24.32 -39.65 19.88
C ASP A 600 -25.81 -39.66 20.22
N THR A 601 -26.14 -39.73 21.51
CA THR A 601 -27.52 -39.88 22.00
C THR A 601 -28.42 -38.69 21.72
N GLU A 602 -27.88 -37.47 21.56
CA GLU A 602 -28.66 -36.29 21.21
C GLU A 602 -28.93 -36.26 19.70
N ILE A 603 -27.94 -36.57 18.87
CA ILE A 603 -28.09 -36.60 17.40
C ILE A 603 -29.01 -37.76 16.95
N LEU A 604 -28.80 -38.97 17.47
CA LEU A 604 -29.58 -40.17 17.14
C LEU A 604 -31.07 -40.05 17.51
N GLN A 605 -31.44 -39.14 18.43
CA GLN A 605 -32.84 -38.87 18.74
C GLN A 605 -33.62 -38.32 17.54
N PHE A 606 -32.93 -37.66 16.59
CA PHE A 606 -33.55 -37.01 15.44
C PHE A 606 -33.38 -37.81 14.14
N ALA A 607 -32.17 -38.33 13.88
CA ALA A 607 -31.86 -39.05 12.64
C ALA A 607 -30.67 -40.02 12.76
N GLU A 608 -30.72 -41.12 12.01
CA GLU A 608 -29.58 -42.01 11.75
C GLU A 608 -28.60 -41.29 10.80
N SER A 609 -27.32 -41.19 11.16
CA SER A 609 -26.35 -40.43 10.38
C SER A 609 -24.93 -40.99 10.43
N TYR A 610 -24.13 -40.64 9.42
CA TYR A 610 -22.77 -41.12 9.21
C TYR A 610 -21.86 -39.98 8.77
N SER A 611 -20.63 -39.92 9.27
CA SER A 611 -19.68 -38.86 8.93
C SER A 611 -18.22 -39.34 8.95
N GLY A 612 -17.37 -38.59 8.27
CA GLY A 612 -15.92 -38.83 8.24
C GLY A 612 -15.25 -38.10 7.08
N TYR A 613 -13.97 -38.41 6.87
CA TYR A 613 -13.15 -37.83 5.81
C TYR A 613 -12.99 -38.75 4.61
N LEU A 614 -13.09 -38.14 3.43
CA LEU A 614 -12.79 -38.74 2.14
C LEU A 614 -11.60 -37.98 1.50
N THR A 615 -10.48 -38.68 1.33
CA THR A 615 -9.27 -38.14 0.70
C THR A 615 -9.47 -38.04 -0.81
N VAL A 616 -9.44 -36.82 -1.32
CA VAL A 616 -9.66 -36.49 -2.74
C VAL A 616 -8.36 -36.22 -3.50
N ASN A 617 -7.28 -35.87 -2.79
CA ASN A 617 -5.94 -35.78 -3.36
C ASN A 617 -4.87 -36.23 -2.34
N GLU A 618 -4.29 -37.42 -2.55
CA GLU A 618 -3.27 -37.98 -1.67
C GLU A 618 -1.94 -37.21 -1.70
N THR A 619 -1.65 -36.48 -2.78
CA THR A 619 -0.38 -35.73 -2.96
C THR A 619 -0.24 -34.58 -1.95
N TYR A 620 -1.36 -33.94 -1.62
CA TYR A 620 -1.43 -32.78 -0.73
C TYR A 620 -2.19 -33.06 0.57
N ASN A 621 -2.57 -34.33 0.80
CA ASN A 621 -3.47 -34.74 1.87
C ASN A 621 -4.77 -33.91 1.90
N SER A 622 -5.35 -33.66 0.72
CA SER A 622 -6.63 -32.95 0.60
C SER A 622 -7.79 -33.88 0.95
N ASN A 623 -8.55 -33.51 1.96
CA ASN A 623 -9.66 -34.31 2.51
C ASN A 623 -10.94 -33.49 2.56
N LEU A 624 -12.04 -34.06 2.07
CA LEU A 624 -13.39 -33.51 2.23
C LEU A 624 -14.10 -34.20 3.39
N PHE A 625 -14.68 -33.42 4.30
CA PHE A 625 -15.60 -33.87 5.33
C PHE A 625 -17.01 -34.00 4.75
N PHE A 626 -17.68 -35.11 5.07
CA PHE A 626 -19.12 -35.26 4.80
C PHE A 626 -19.89 -35.64 6.05
N TRP A 627 -21.18 -35.29 6.06
CA TRP A 627 -22.16 -35.81 7.01
C TRP A 627 -23.44 -36.19 6.25
N TYR A 628 -23.75 -37.49 6.27
CA TYR A 628 -24.89 -38.10 5.62
C TYR A 628 -25.98 -38.44 6.63
N PHE A 629 -27.24 -38.12 6.29
CA PHE A 629 -28.45 -38.43 7.04
C PHE A 629 -29.39 -39.30 6.22
N LYS A 630 -29.80 -40.42 6.80
CA LYS A 630 -30.71 -41.37 6.17
C LYS A 630 -32.14 -40.84 6.12
N ALA A 631 -32.81 -41.10 5.00
CA ALA A 631 -34.22 -40.78 4.83
C ALA A 631 -35.08 -41.47 5.91
N LYS A 632 -36.01 -40.71 6.49
CA LYS A 632 -36.88 -41.20 7.57
C LYS A 632 -38.04 -42.06 7.07
N VAL A 633 -38.69 -41.65 5.99
CA VAL A 633 -39.82 -42.36 5.36
C VAL A 633 -39.31 -43.08 4.13
N ASN A 634 -39.63 -44.38 4.02
CA ASN A 634 -39.32 -45.26 2.88
C ASN A 634 -37.86 -45.16 2.35
N PRO A 635 -36.82 -45.35 3.21
CA PRO A 635 -35.42 -45.16 2.83
C PRO A 635 -34.96 -45.99 1.63
N GLU A 636 -35.50 -47.19 1.43
CA GLU A 636 -35.15 -48.06 0.28
C GLU A 636 -35.56 -47.48 -1.09
N SER A 637 -36.44 -46.47 -1.12
CA SER A 637 -36.92 -45.79 -2.34
C SER A 637 -36.69 -44.28 -2.35
N ALA A 638 -36.12 -43.73 -1.28
CA ALA A 638 -35.93 -42.29 -1.13
C ALA A 638 -34.84 -41.77 -2.10
N PRO A 639 -35.04 -40.62 -2.77
CA PRO A 639 -33.99 -40.00 -3.57
C PRO A 639 -32.80 -39.57 -2.71
N LEU A 640 -31.61 -39.62 -3.29
CA LEU A 640 -30.37 -39.12 -2.67
C LEU A 640 -30.12 -37.68 -3.11
N VAL A 641 -29.95 -36.79 -2.14
CA VAL A 641 -29.77 -35.35 -2.33
C VAL A 641 -28.45 -34.92 -1.70
N LEU A 642 -27.55 -34.39 -2.51
CA LEU A 642 -26.35 -33.69 -2.06
C LEU A 642 -26.71 -32.21 -1.86
N TRP A 643 -26.34 -31.62 -0.71
CA TRP A 643 -26.40 -30.18 -0.44
C TRP A 643 -24.98 -29.60 -0.40
N LEU A 644 -24.76 -28.55 -1.20
CA LEU A 644 -23.51 -27.81 -1.29
C LEU A 644 -23.78 -26.35 -0.95
N GLN A 645 -23.16 -25.85 0.13
CA GLN A 645 -23.28 -24.45 0.50
C GLN A 645 -22.37 -23.56 -0.36
N GLY A 646 -22.70 -22.27 -0.45
CA GLY A 646 -21.94 -21.31 -1.25
C GLY A 646 -20.73 -20.69 -0.55
N GLY A 647 -20.73 -19.36 -0.46
CA GLY A 647 -19.57 -18.56 -0.02
C GLY A 647 -18.97 -17.76 -1.18
N PRO A 648 -17.80 -18.14 -1.74
CA PRO A 648 -17.19 -19.48 -1.68
C PRO A 648 -16.57 -19.84 -0.32
N GLY A 649 -16.49 -21.14 -0.03
CA GLY A 649 -15.86 -21.66 1.19
C GLY A 649 -16.74 -21.71 2.45
N ALA A 650 -18.06 -21.61 2.31
CA ALA A 650 -18.98 -21.73 3.43
C ALA A 650 -19.32 -23.19 3.74
N SER A 651 -19.35 -23.54 5.03
CA SER A 651 -19.63 -24.92 5.46
C SER A 651 -21.05 -25.36 5.12
N SER A 652 -21.18 -26.55 4.53
CA SER A 652 -22.47 -27.19 4.26
C SER A 652 -23.21 -27.60 5.53
N LEU A 653 -22.53 -27.59 6.68
CA LEU A 653 -23.17 -27.70 7.99
C LEU A 653 -24.11 -26.53 8.28
N PHE A 654 -23.91 -25.35 7.69
CA PHE A 654 -24.90 -24.27 7.81
C PHE A 654 -26.26 -24.69 7.25
N GLY A 655 -26.29 -25.35 6.08
CA GLY A 655 -27.55 -25.86 5.50
C GLY A 655 -28.20 -26.96 6.35
N LEU A 656 -27.38 -27.77 7.02
CA LEU A 656 -27.82 -28.78 7.98
C LEU A 656 -28.51 -28.12 9.19
N PHE A 657 -27.84 -27.20 9.89
CA PHE A 657 -28.30 -26.65 11.16
C PHE A 657 -29.30 -25.48 11.00
N THR A 658 -29.14 -24.62 10.01
CA THR A 658 -29.96 -23.41 9.82
C THR A 658 -31.17 -23.66 8.92
N GLU A 659 -31.03 -24.47 7.87
CA GLU A 659 -31.95 -24.47 6.74
C GLU A 659 -32.83 -25.72 6.60
N ASN A 660 -32.29 -26.82 6.09
CA ASN A 660 -33.05 -27.96 5.58
C ASN A 660 -32.79 -29.28 6.34
N GLY A 661 -31.75 -29.35 7.16
CA GLY A 661 -31.39 -30.54 7.93
C GLY A 661 -32.33 -30.88 9.11
N PRO A 662 -32.14 -32.04 9.76
CA PRO A 662 -33.09 -32.62 10.70
C PRO A 662 -33.38 -31.78 11.96
N PHE A 663 -32.47 -30.89 12.33
CA PHE A 663 -32.51 -30.11 13.56
C PHE A 663 -31.88 -28.72 13.39
N SER A 664 -32.08 -27.87 14.39
CA SER A 664 -31.35 -26.61 14.58
C SER A 664 -30.74 -26.54 15.99
N VAL A 665 -29.82 -25.61 16.21
CA VAL A 665 -29.21 -25.37 17.52
C VAL A 665 -29.95 -24.24 18.24
N SER A 666 -30.45 -24.52 19.45
CA SER A 666 -30.99 -23.49 20.32
C SER A 666 -29.89 -22.70 21.05
N LYS A 667 -30.22 -21.49 21.54
CA LYS A 667 -29.37 -20.65 22.41
C LYS A 667 -28.78 -21.37 23.65
N LYS A 668 -29.30 -22.54 24.02
CA LYS A 668 -28.78 -23.38 25.12
C LYS A 668 -27.81 -24.47 24.63
N LEU A 669 -27.32 -24.39 23.40
CA LEU A 669 -26.49 -25.39 22.72
C LEU A 669 -27.10 -26.79 22.76
N LYS A 670 -28.41 -26.84 22.44
CA LYS A 670 -29.22 -28.06 22.38
C LYS A 670 -29.99 -28.17 21.08
N LEU A 671 -30.04 -29.38 20.53
CA LEU A 671 -30.74 -29.67 19.27
C LEU A 671 -32.25 -29.53 19.43
N VAL A 672 -32.87 -28.94 18.42
CA VAL A 672 -34.32 -28.75 18.30
C VAL A 672 -34.79 -29.34 16.99
N LYS A 673 -35.84 -30.16 17.01
CA LYS A 673 -36.40 -30.81 15.81
C LYS A 673 -36.88 -29.77 14.79
N ARG A 674 -36.46 -29.90 13.53
CA ARG A 674 -37.04 -29.14 12.41
C ARG A 674 -38.32 -29.85 11.90
N PRO A 675 -39.51 -29.21 11.91
CA PRO A 675 -40.75 -29.88 11.47
C PRO A 675 -40.80 -30.20 9.98
N TYR A 676 -40.21 -29.34 9.14
CA TYR A 676 -40.16 -29.47 7.69
C TYR A 676 -38.69 -29.58 7.24
N SER A 677 -38.08 -30.73 7.51
CA SER A 677 -36.72 -31.05 7.05
C SER A 677 -36.78 -31.97 5.84
N TRP A 678 -35.78 -31.87 4.96
CA TRP A 678 -35.69 -32.69 3.75
C TRP A 678 -35.39 -34.16 4.07
N HIS A 679 -34.75 -34.49 5.20
CA HIS A 679 -34.46 -35.89 5.60
C HIS A 679 -35.73 -36.73 5.83
N LEU A 680 -36.91 -36.10 5.86
CA LEU A 680 -38.17 -36.80 6.04
C LEU A 680 -38.46 -37.77 4.88
N ASN A 681 -38.13 -37.42 3.64
CA ASN A 681 -38.38 -38.25 2.45
C ASN A 681 -37.15 -38.43 1.53
N HIS A 682 -36.00 -37.90 1.93
CA HIS A 682 -34.77 -37.88 1.13
C HIS A 682 -33.57 -38.29 1.97
N HIS A 683 -32.61 -38.97 1.35
CA HIS A 683 -31.28 -39.15 1.91
C HIS A 683 -30.51 -37.86 1.69
N LEU A 684 -29.93 -37.26 2.73
CA LEU A 684 -29.23 -35.98 2.64
C LEU A 684 -27.73 -36.15 2.88
N ILE A 685 -26.89 -35.68 1.96
CA ILE A 685 -25.45 -35.55 2.17
C ILE A 685 -25.10 -34.07 2.25
N TYR A 686 -24.41 -33.66 3.30
CA TYR A 686 -23.71 -32.38 3.36
C TYR A 686 -22.22 -32.65 3.16
N ILE A 687 -21.57 -31.97 2.21
CA ILE A 687 -20.11 -32.02 2.04
C ILE A 687 -19.57 -30.61 2.24
N ASP A 688 -18.61 -30.45 3.15
CA ASP A 688 -17.88 -29.19 3.28
C ASP A 688 -16.93 -29.08 2.07
N ASN A 689 -17.25 -28.22 1.12
CA ASN A 689 -16.50 -28.07 -0.13
C ASN A 689 -16.31 -26.59 -0.49
N PRO A 690 -15.27 -26.26 -1.28
CA PRO A 690 -14.07 -27.02 -1.62
C PRO A 690 -13.20 -27.41 -0.42
N VAL A 691 -12.09 -28.10 -0.70
CA VAL A 691 -11.00 -28.35 0.27
C VAL A 691 -10.61 -27.03 0.95
N GLY A 692 -10.58 -26.97 2.29
CA GLY A 692 -10.38 -25.73 3.06
C GLY A 692 -11.65 -25.13 3.67
N THR A 693 -12.82 -25.68 3.35
CA THR A 693 -14.13 -25.27 3.87
C THR A 693 -14.46 -26.01 5.15
N GLY A 694 -14.94 -25.34 6.20
CA GLY A 694 -15.42 -26.01 7.42
C GLY A 694 -14.40 -27.02 7.96
N PHE A 695 -14.80 -28.29 8.12
CA PHE A 695 -13.87 -29.33 8.59
C PHE A 695 -12.95 -29.92 7.51
N SER A 696 -13.16 -29.61 6.22
CA SER A 696 -12.33 -30.05 5.09
C SER A 696 -11.01 -29.28 5.02
N PHE A 697 -9.90 -29.96 4.71
CA PHE A 697 -8.56 -29.38 4.81
C PHE A 697 -7.56 -30.01 3.83
N THR A 698 -6.39 -29.38 3.72
CA THR A 698 -5.20 -29.84 2.98
C THR A 698 -3.94 -29.43 3.77
N ASP A 699 -2.87 -30.21 3.67
CA ASP A 699 -1.58 -29.89 4.30
C ASP A 699 -0.70 -28.98 3.41
N ASN A 700 -1.16 -28.70 2.18
CA ASN A 700 -0.45 -27.88 1.21
C ASN A 700 -1.38 -26.89 0.50
N ASP A 701 -0.89 -25.67 0.27
CA ASP A 701 -1.57 -24.58 -0.44
C ASP A 701 -1.97 -24.97 -1.88
N ALA A 702 -1.13 -25.77 -2.57
CA ALA A 702 -1.43 -26.33 -3.88
C ALA A 702 -2.58 -27.37 -3.88
N GLY A 703 -3.13 -27.70 -2.71
CA GLY A 703 -4.33 -28.53 -2.56
C GLY A 703 -5.65 -27.75 -2.57
N TYR A 704 -5.63 -26.42 -2.58
CA TYR A 704 -6.83 -25.59 -2.77
C TYR A 704 -7.24 -25.55 -4.25
N SER A 705 -8.55 -25.60 -4.53
CA SER A 705 -9.07 -25.47 -5.89
C SER A 705 -9.08 -24.01 -6.35
N THR A 706 -8.65 -23.77 -7.59
CA THR A 706 -8.54 -22.42 -8.19
C THR A 706 -9.61 -22.12 -9.23
N ASN A 707 -10.43 -23.12 -9.59
CA ASN A 707 -11.49 -23.04 -10.58
C ASN A 707 -12.51 -24.16 -10.38
N GLU A 708 -13.71 -24.00 -10.94
CA GLU A 708 -14.78 -25.00 -10.80
C GLU A 708 -14.50 -26.37 -11.41
N VAL A 709 -13.56 -26.52 -12.35
CA VAL A 709 -13.20 -27.84 -12.91
C VAL A 709 -12.51 -28.69 -11.84
N GLU A 710 -11.62 -28.09 -11.06
CA GLU A 710 -10.99 -28.74 -9.91
C GLU A 710 -12.01 -29.07 -8.81
N VAL A 711 -12.92 -28.15 -8.50
CA VAL A 711 -13.98 -28.36 -7.50
C VAL A 711 -14.88 -29.54 -7.91
N GLY A 712 -15.35 -29.57 -9.16
CA GLY A 712 -16.16 -30.66 -9.71
C GLY A 712 -15.44 -32.02 -9.67
N ALA A 713 -14.13 -32.04 -9.96
CA ALA A 713 -13.33 -33.27 -9.86
C ALA A 713 -13.16 -33.77 -8.41
N ASN A 714 -12.91 -32.87 -7.46
CA ASN A 714 -12.76 -33.21 -6.04
C ASN A 714 -14.09 -33.73 -5.44
N LEU A 715 -15.20 -33.04 -5.74
CA LEU A 715 -16.54 -33.49 -5.35
C LEU A 715 -16.91 -34.84 -5.97
N TYR A 716 -16.50 -35.11 -7.22
CA TYR A 716 -16.78 -36.38 -7.90
C TYR A 716 -16.03 -37.54 -7.23
N GLU A 717 -14.76 -37.34 -6.88
CA GLU A 717 -13.97 -38.36 -6.17
C GLU A 717 -14.59 -38.68 -4.79
N ALA A 718 -14.98 -37.67 -4.02
CA ALA A 718 -15.69 -37.87 -2.76
C ALA A 718 -17.05 -38.57 -2.95
N LEU A 719 -17.86 -38.17 -3.93
CA LEU A 719 -19.16 -38.80 -4.21
C LEU A 719 -19.00 -40.28 -4.62
N VAL A 720 -18.00 -40.61 -5.45
CA VAL A 720 -17.74 -42.00 -5.83
C VAL A 720 -17.29 -42.82 -4.62
N GLN A 721 -16.42 -42.30 -3.76
CA GLN A 721 -16.04 -42.99 -2.53
C GLN A 721 -17.24 -43.16 -1.57
N PHE A 722 -18.11 -42.15 -1.44
CA PHE A 722 -19.34 -42.23 -0.66
C PHE A 722 -20.29 -43.32 -1.19
N LEU A 723 -20.49 -43.43 -2.50
CA LEU A 723 -21.35 -44.46 -3.08
C LEU A 723 -20.72 -45.86 -3.04
N HIS A 724 -19.39 -45.99 -2.98
CA HIS A 724 -18.74 -47.26 -2.63
C HIS A 724 -18.90 -47.60 -1.15
N LEU A 725 -18.95 -46.59 -0.27
CA LEU A 725 -19.23 -46.77 1.15
C LEU A 725 -20.69 -47.19 1.37
N PHE A 726 -21.65 -46.66 0.60
CA PHE A 726 -23.08 -46.98 0.66
C PHE A 726 -23.60 -47.51 -0.69
N PRO A 727 -23.23 -48.74 -1.11
CA PRO A 727 -23.59 -49.30 -2.42
C PRO A 727 -25.10 -49.42 -2.66
N GLU A 728 -25.90 -49.56 -1.61
CA GLU A 728 -27.37 -49.54 -1.67
C GLU A 728 -27.93 -48.22 -2.23
N LEU A 729 -27.19 -47.11 -2.10
CA LEU A 729 -27.59 -45.79 -2.60
C LEU A 729 -27.16 -45.55 -4.06
N GLN A 730 -26.37 -46.44 -4.68
CA GLN A 730 -25.92 -46.26 -6.07
C GLN A 730 -27.09 -46.25 -7.06
N GLU A 731 -28.10 -47.06 -6.80
CA GLU A 731 -29.34 -47.15 -7.61
C GLU A 731 -30.36 -46.07 -7.23
N SER A 732 -30.17 -45.33 -6.13
CA SER A 732 -31.11 -44.27 -5.71
C SER A 732 -31.08 -43.08 -6.68
N PRO A 733 -32.25 -42.50 -7.03
CA PRO A 733 -32.32 -41.27 -7.82
C PRO A 733 -31.48 -40.13 -7.21
N PHE A 734 -30.37 -39.77 -7.85
CA PHE A 734 -29.40 -38.80 -7.31
C PHE A 734 -29.63 -37.38 -7.84
N TRP A 735 -29.68 -36.43 -6.91
CA TRP A 735 -29.86 -35.01 -7.16
C TRP A 735 -28.76 -34.19 -6.49
N VAL A 736 -28.26 -33.18 -7.20
CA VAL A 736 -27.29 -32.22 -6.65
C VAL A 736 -28.01 -30.90 -6.37
N THR A 737 -27.91 -30.41 -5.15
CA THR A 737 -28.56 -29.18 -4.70
C THR A 737 -27.61 -28.29 -3.94
N GLY A 738 -27.93 -27.00 -3.87
CA GLY A 738 -27.12 -26.01 -3.18
C GLY A 738 -27.63 -24.61 -3.44
N GLU A 739 -26.98 -23.61 -2.85
CA GLU A 739 -27.39 -22.23 -2.99
C GLU A 739 -26.22 -21.24 -3.02
N SER A 740 -26.51 -19.97 -3.36
CA SER A 740 -25.50 -18.89 -3.36
C SER A 740 -24.38 -19.18 -4.37
N TYR A 741 -23.11 -19.15 -3.95
CA TYR A 741 -21.98 -19.62 -4.75
C TYR A 741 -22.07 -21.12 -5.12
N GLY A 742 -22.90 -21.91 -4.43
CA GLY A 742 -23.31 -23.25 -4.85
C GLY A 742 -23.94 -23.27 -6.25
N GLY A 743 -24.39 -22.12 -6.78
CA GLY A 743 -24.72 -21.94 -8.19
C GLY A 743 -23.58 -22.23 -9.18
N LYS A 744 -22.34 -22.32 -8.71
CA LYS A 744 -21.17 -22.81 -9.45
C LYS A 744 -20.81 -24.26 -9.12
N TYR A 745 -20.75 -24.59 -7.81
CA TYR A 745 -20.43 -25.94 -7.34
C TYR A 745 -21.41 -27.00 -7.87
N VAL A 746 -22.71 -26.69 -7.88
CA VAL A 746 -23.78 -27.61 -8.31
C VAL A 746 -23.65 -27.95 -9.81
N PRO A 747 -23.50 -26.98 -10.74
CA PRO A 747 -23.12 -27.27 -12.13
C PRO A 747 -21.79 -28.00 -12.27
N ALA A 748 -20.76 -27.65 -11.50
CA ALA A 748 -19.42 -28.24 -11.61
C ALA A 748 -19.43 -29.76 -11.38
N ILE A 749 -20.02 -30.22 -10.27
CA ILE A 749 -20.17 -31.65 -9.99
C ILE A 749 -21.15 -32.31 -10.96
N SER A 750 -22.26 -31.65 -11.30
CA SER A 750 -23.26 -32.21 -12.23
C SER A 750 -22.67 -32.47 -13.62
N HIS A 751 -21.89 -31.52 -14.13
CA HIS A 751 -21.19 -31.63 -15.42
C HIS A 751 -20.11 -32.71 -15.37
N THR A 752 -19.34 -32.77 -14.28
CA THR A 752 -18.34 -33.83 -14.06
C THR A 752 -18.99 -35.21 -14.05
N ILE A 753 -20.10 -35.40 -13.32
CA ILE A 753 -20.87 -36.65 -13.29
C ILE A 753 -21.37 -36.99 -14.70
N HIS A 754 -21.98 -36.04 -15.40
CA HIS A 754 -22.48 -36.25 -16.76
C HIS A 754 -21.36 -36.74 -17.70
N LYS A 755 -20.19 -36.08 -17.73
CA LYS A 755 -19.07 -36.51 -18.57
C LYS A 755 -18.45 -37.84 -18.16
N ARG A 756 -18.42 -38.16 -16.87
CA ARG A 756 -18.00 -39.50 -16.39
C ARG A 756 -19.04 -40.57 -16.71
N ASN A 757 -20.32 -40.22 -16.74
CA ASN A 757 -21.41 -41.11 -17.14
C ASN A 757 -21.45 -41.34 -18.66
N GLU A 758 -21.03 -40.38 -19.48
CA GLU A 758 -20.86 -40.56 -20.94
C GLU A 758 -19.63 -41.42 -21.29
N ASP A 759 -18.50 -41.30 -20.57
CA ASP A 759 -17.27 -42.06 -20.88
C ASP A 759 -17.51 -43.59 -20.80
N PRO A 760 -17.35 -44.35 -21.91
CA PRO A 760 -17.49 -45.80 -21.91
C PRO A 760 -16.47 -46.54 -21.02
N LYS A 761 -15.38 -45.89 -20.61
CA LYS A 761 -14.36 -46.47 -19.72
C LYS A 761 -14.76 -46.44 -18.25
N THR A 762 -15.60 -45.49 -17.84
CA THR A 762 -16.09 -45.38 -16.47
C THR A 762 -17.03 -46.55 -16.17
N LYS A 763 -16.62 -47.44 -15.25
CA LYS A 763 -17.43 -48.60 -14.84
C LYS A 763 -18.46 -48.28 -13.77
N PHE A 764 -18.13 -47.36 -12.86
CA PHE A 764 -19.00 -46.94 -11.76
C PHE A 764 -19.82 -45.74 -12.22
N LYS A 765 -21.10 -45.96 -12.53
CA LYS A 765 -22.04 -44.91 -12.95
C LYS A 765 -22.84 -44.41 -11.75
N VAL A 766 -23.17 -43.12 -11.76
CA VAL A 766 -24.03 -42.46 -10.75
C VAL A 766 -25.43 -42.31 -11.36
N ASN A 767 -26.49 -42.70 -10.64
CA ASN A 767 -27.89 -42.56 -11.09
C ASN A 767 -28.38 -41.10 -11.02
N PHE A 768 -27.73 -40.21 -11.76
CA PHE A 768 -27.97 -38.76 -11.73
C PHE A 768 -29.23 -38.37 -12.53
N GLN A 769 -30.13 -37.64 -11.88
CA GLN A 769 -31.47 -37.29 -12.40
C GLN A 769 -31.64 -35.79 -12.66
N GLY A 770 -30.99 -34.92 -11.87
CA GLY A 770 -31.16 -33.49 -11.98
C GLY A 770 -30.48 -32.69 -10.88
N LEU A 771 -30.63 -31.37 -10.97
CA LEU A 771 -30.06 -30.43 -10.03
C LEU A 771 -31.03 -29.31 -9.64
N ALA A 772 -30.86 -28.74 -8.45
CA ALA A 772 -31.62 -27.59 -7.98
C ALA A 772 -30.72 -26.53 -7.32
N ILE A 773 -30.79 -25.29 -7.81
CA ILE A 773 -29.94 -24.18 -7.37
C ILE A 773 -30.82 -23.09 -6.74
N GLY A 774 -30.60 -22.81 -5.46
CA GLY A 774 -31.22 -21.71 -4.73
C GLY A 774 -30.40 -20.43 -4.87
N ASN A 775 -31.02 -19.29 -5.21
CA ASN A 775 -30.40 -17.96 -5.21
C ASN A 775 -28.95 -17.96 -5.78
N GLY A 776 -28.76 -18.65 -6.91
CA GLY A 776 -27.43 -19.07 -7.36
C GLY A 776 -26.71 -18.07 -8.26
N LEU A 777 -25.45 -17.77 -7.95
CA LEU A 777 -24.56 -17.02 -8.85
C LEU A 777 -24.01 -17.98 -9.92
N CYS A 778 -24.60 -17.96 -11.12
CA CYS A 778 -24.27 -18.89 -12.21
C CYS A 778 -23.65 -18.18 -13.42
N ASP A 779 -24.08 -16.95 -13.70
CA ASP A 779 -23.67 -16.15 -14.86
C ASP A 779 -23.54 -14.66 -14.51
N PRO A 780 -22.41 -14.27 -13.89
CA PRO A 780 -22.21 -12.91 -13.39
C PRO A 780 -22.42 -11.82 -14.46
N LEU A 781 -22.11 -12.11 -15.73
CA LEU A 781 -22.29 -11.17 -16.85
C LEU A 781 -23.73 -10.66 -16.99
N HIS A 782 -24.72 -11.52 -16.74
CA HIS A 782 -26.14 -11.19 -16.89
C HIS A 782 -26.86 -10.99 -15.55
N GLN A 783 -26.25 -11.42 -14.44
CA GLN A 783 -26.74 -11.18 -13.08
C GLN A 783 -26.29 -9.84 -12.48
N LEU A 784 -25.26 -9.17 -13.02
CA LEU A 784 -24.77 -7.85 -12.55
C LEU A 784 -25.72 -6.69 -12.95
N LYS A 785 -26.92 -6.64 -12.35
CA LYS A 785 -28.05 -5.74 -12.71
C LYS A 785 -28.88 -5.24 -11.50
N TYR A 786 -28.21 -4.76 -10.47
CA TYR A 786 -28.78 -4.40 -9.17
C TYR A 786 -29.56 -3.08 -9.14
N GLY A 787 -29.11 -2.05 -9.87
CA GLY A 787 -29.64 -0.69 -9.78
C GLY A 787 -31.14 -0.62 -10.07
N ASP A 788 -31.58 -1.20 -11.20
CA ASP A 788 -33.00 -1.21 -11.59
C ASP A 788 -33.90 -1.89 -10.55
N TYR A 789 -33.40 -2.95 -9.90
CA TYR A 789 -34.12 -3.69 -8.87
C TYR A 789 -34.21 -2.90 -7.56
N LEU A 790 -33.09 -2.36 -7.08
CA LEU A 790 -33.03 -1.55 -5.87
C LEU A 790 -33.87 -0.27 -5.98
N PHE A 791 -33.89 0.35 -7.17
CA PHE A 791 -34.72 1.51 -7.46
C PHE A 791 -36.22 1.15 -7.46
N GLN A 792 -36.60 0.01 -8.04
CA GLN A 792 -37.99 -0.48 -8.02
C GLN A 792 -38.46 -0.90 -6.62
N LEU A 793 -37.57 -1.33 -5.73
CA LEU A 793 -37.85 -1.54 -4.31
C LEU A 793 -37.97 -0.22 -3.52
N GLY A 794 -37.54 0.91 -4.09
CA GLY A 794 -37.47 2.20 -3.40
C GLY A 794 -36.33 2.31 -2.38
N LEU A 795 -35.31 1.45 -2.48
CA LEU A 795 -34.13 1.47 -1.59
C LEU A 795 -33.08 2.50 -2.02
N ILE A 796 -33.08 2.90 -3.30
CA ILE A 796 -32.22 3.95 -3.86
C ILE A 796 -33.05 4.92 -4.70
N ASP A 797 -32.56 6.14 -4.85
CA ASP A 797 -33.17 7.17 -5.69
C ASP A 797 -32.57 7.19 -7.12
N GLN A 798 -32.94 8.19 -7.92
CA GLN A 798 -32.43 8.37 -9.28
C GLN A 798 -30.90 8.56 -9.32
N HIS A 799 -30.30 9.18 -8.31
CA HIS A 799 -28.86 9.38 -8.26
C HIS A 799 -28.13 8.06 -7.94
N GLY A 800 -28.64 7.31 -6.96
CA GLY A 800 -28.15 5.97 -6.65
C GLY A 800 -28.27 5.01 -7.83
N LEU A 801 -29.37 5.08 -8.60
CA LEU A 801 -29.57 4.30 -9.82
C LEU A 801 -28.47 4.55 -10.86
N GLU A 802 -28.14 5.82 -11.12
CA GLU A 802 -27.07 6.22 -12.05
C GLU A 802 -25.68 5.74 -11.59
N GLN A 803 -25.42 5.76 -10.27
CA GLN A 803 -24.19 5.19 -9.70
C GLN A 803 -24.14 3.67 -9.91
N PHE A 804 -25.19 2.93 -9.58
CA PHE A 804 -25.24 1.48 -9.80
C PHE A 804 -25.04 1.11 -11.28
N HIS A 805 -25.73 1.80 -12.21
CA HIS A 805 -25.54 1.57 -13.66
C HIS A 805 -24.09 1.79 -14.12
N ALA A 806 -23.37 2.75 -13.53
CA ALA A 806 -21.95 2.97 -13.83
C ALA A 806 -21.06 1.81 -13.35
N TYR A 807 -21.29 1.31 -12.13
CA TYR A 807 -20.58 0.15 -11.58
C TYR A 807 -20.90 -1.14 -12.35
N GLU A 808 -22.16 -1.41 -12.65
CA GLU A 808 -22.59 -2.55 -13.48
C GLU A 808 -21.93 -2.52 -14.87
N LYS A 809 -21.87 -1.35 -15.50
CA LYS A 809 -21.21 -1.21 -16.80
C LYS A 809 -19.72 -1.53 -16.68
N LYS A 810 -19.03 -0.92 -15.71
CA LYS A 810 -17.59 -1.16 -15.42
C LYS A 810 -17.32 -2.65 -15.18
N GLY A 811 -18.12 -3.31 -14.35
CA GLY A 811 -18.01 -4.74 -14.04
C GLY A 811 -18.28 -5.64 -15.25
N THR A 812 -19.40 -5.44 -15.96
CA THR A 812 -19.70 -6.23 -17.17
C THR A 812 -18.69 -6.02 -18.29
N ASP A 813 -18.11 -4.83 -18.43
CA ASP A 813 -17.05 -4.57 -19.41
C ASP A 813 -15.74 -5.30 -19.03
N PHE A 814 -15.38 -5.42 -17.74
CA PHE A 814 -14.26 -6.27 -17.29
C PHE A 814 -14.52 -7.76 -17.52
N ILE A 815 -15.73 -8.27 -17.23
CA ILE A 815 -16.11 -9.67 -17.49
C ILE A 815 -15.95 -10.01 -18.98
N LYS A 816 -16.42 -9.14 -19.89
CA LYS A 816 -16.25 -9.31 -21.36
C LYS A 816 -14.79 -9.34 -21.78
N GLN A 817 -13.91 -8.62 -21.08
CA GLN A 817 -12.46 -8.61 -21.30
C GLN A 817 -11.74 -9.80 -20.63
N LYS A 818 -12.44 -10.62 -19.86
CA LYS A 818 -11.90 -11.68 -18.98
C LYS A 818 -10.95 -11.18 -17.89
N ASP A 819 -11.06 -9.90 -17.51
CA ASP A 819 -10.39 -9.38 -16.31
C ASP A 819 -11.29 -9.64 -15.09
N PHE A 820 -11.34 -10.91 -14.67
CA PHE A 820 -12.17 -11.33 -13.55
C PHE A 820 -11.71 -10.72 -12.22
N LYS A 821 -10.43 -10.36 -12.09
CA LYS A 821 -9.91 -9.66 -10.91
C LYS A 821 -10.49 -8.25 -10.80
N ALA A 822 -10.47 -7.47 -11.88
CA ALA A 822 -11.07 -6.14 -11.89
C ALA A 822 -12.60 -6.20 -11.80
N ALA A 823 -13.24 -7.20 -12.42
CA ALA A 823 -14.67 -7.45 -12.26
C ALA A 823 -15.05 -7.75 -10.80
N PHE A 824 -14.27 -8.58 -10.10
CA PHE A 824 -14.52 -8.94 -8.70
C PHE A 824 -14.36 -7.72 -7.79
N ALA A 825 -13.32 -6.92 -7.98
CA ALA A 825 -13.14 -5.68 -7.22
C ALA A 825 -14.32 -4.71 -7.38
N VAL A 826 -14.89 -4.60 -8.59
CA VAL A 826 -16.09 -3.76 -8.84
C VAL A 826 -17.34 -4.35 -8.20
N PHE A 827 -17.51 -5.67 -8.22
CA PHE A 827 -18.62 -6.35 -7.55
C PHE A 827 -18.54 -6.17 -6.02
N ASP A 828 -17.36 -6.34 -5.45
CA ASP A 828 -17.07 -6.11 -4.03
C ASP A 828 -17.38 -4.66 -3.62
N GLU A 829 -16.79 -3.67 -4.29
CA GLU A 829 -17.00 -2.23 -4.05
C GLU A 829 -18.50 -1.85 -4.12
N MET A 830 -19.26 -2.51 -5.00
CA MET A 830 -20.69 -2.24 -5.22
C MET A 830 -21.60 -2.83 -4.12
N LEU A 831 -21.31 -4.02 -3.58
CA LEU A 831 -22.24 -4.77 -2.71
C LEU A 831 -21.65 -5.17 -1.35
N ASN A 832 -20.46 -5.78 -1.31
CA ASN A 832 -19.89 -6.38 -0.11
C ASN A 832 -19.04 -5.38 0.71
N ALA A 833 -18.09 -4.71 0.04
CA ALA A 833 -17.03 -3.85 0.59
C ALA A 833 -16.06 -4.55 1.56
N ASP A 834 -15.65 -5.75 1.17
CA ASP A 834 -14.66 -6.60 1.83
C ASP A 834 -13.29 -5.94 1.87
N GLN A 835 -12.88 -5.40 0.72
CA GLN A 835 -11.61 -4.69 0.56
C GLN A 835 -11.70 -3.22 0.97
N TYR A 836 -12.89 -2.69 1.30
CA TYR A 836 -13.17 -1.25 1.28
C TYR A 836 -13.62 -0.68 2.65
N PRO A 837 -12.80 0.21 3.28
CA PRO A 837 -13.08 0.78 4.61
C PRO A 837 -14.42 1.48 4.83
N TYR A 838 -14.99 2.01 3.76
CA TYR A 838 -16.08 2.99 3.78
C TYR A 838 -17.47 2.37 3.52
N GLY A 839 -17.58 1.05 3.48
CA GLY A 839 -18.82 0.35 3.13
C GLY A 839 -19.09 0.36 1.62
N SER A 840 -19.97 -0.53 1.17
CA SER A 840 -20.27 -0.70 -0.25
C SER A 840 -21.19 0.39 -0.77
N LEU A 841 -21.25 0.56 -2.09
CA LEU A 841 -22.24 1.46 -2.72
C LEU A 841 -23.66 1.15 -2.22
N PHE A 842 -24.01 -0.14 -2.15
CA PHE A 842 -25.27 -0.60 -1.57
C PHE A 842 -25.46 -0.12 -0.12
N LYS A 843 -24.50 -0.40 0.77
CA LYS A 843 -24.60 -0.05 2.19
C LYS A 843 -24.68 1.47 2.40
N ASN A 844 -23.94 2.24 1.62
CA ASN A 844 -23.86 3.69 1.75
C ASN A 844 -25.11 4.41 1.24
N LEU A 845 -25.77 3.87 0.21
CA LEU A 845 -27.03 4.43 -0.30
C LEU A 845 -28.26 3.96 0.49
N THR A 846 -28.28 2.72 0.98
CA THR A 846 -29.47 2.13 1.63
C THR A 846 -29.43 2.15 3.16
N GLY A 847 -28.25 2.21 3.77
CA GLY A 847 -28.04 2.00 5.20
C GLY A 847 -28.12 0.55 5.68
N PHE A 848 -28.39 -0.42 4.80
CA PHE A 848 -28.49 -1.83 5.16
C PHE A 848 -27.11 -2.45 5.40
N ASN A 849 -26.98 -3.23 6.48
CA ASN A 849 -25.81 -4.08 6.75
C ASN A 849 -26.03 -5.54 6.35
N PHE A 850 -27.22 -5.89 5.89
CA PHE A 850 -27.64 -7.23 5.55
C PHE A 850 -28.48 -7.19 4.27
N TYR A 851 -28.08 -7.94 3.25
CA TYR A 851 -28.69 -7.91 1.92
C TYR A 851 -29.27 -9.27 1.48
N TYR A 852 -29.22 -10.28 2.36
CA TYR A 852 -29.78 -11.61 2.10
C TYR A 852 -31.31 -11.65 2.31
N ASN A 853 -31.88 -10.72 3.08
CA ASN A 853 -33.33 -10.53 3.17
C ASN A 853 -33.62 -9.07 3.50
N TYR A 854 -34.19 -8.29 2.56
CA TYR A 854 -34.40 -6.85 2.74
C TYR A 854 -35.47 -6.47 3.79
N LEU A 855 -36.10 -7.44 4.46
CA LEU A 855 -36.91 -7.19 5.66
C LEU A 855 -36.07 -7.12 6.96
N LEU A 856 -34.79 -7.47 6.90
CA LEU A 856 -33.84 -7.47 8.00
C LEU A 856 -32.70 -6.49 7.69
N THR A 857 -32.35 -5.64 8.67
CA THR A 857 -31.23 -4.68 8.53
C THR A 857 -29.92 -5.20 9.12
N GLU A 858 -29.98 -6.29 9.88
CA GLU A 858 -28.87 -6.94 10.60
C GLU A 858 -28.99 -8.47 10.48
N ASP A 859 -27.85 -9.16 10.57
CA ASP A 859 -27.73 -10.62 10.48
C ASP A 859 -28.30 -11.35 11.72
N PRO A 860 -29.23 -12.30 11.57
CA PRO A 860 -29.73 -13.09 12.69
C PRO A 860 -28.65 -13.99 13.34
N LYS A 861 -28.55 -13.95 14.66
CA LYS A 861 -27.60 -14.78 15.42
C LYS A 861 -27.93 -16.27 15.35
N ASP A 862 -26.98 -17.04 14.85
CA ASP A 862 -26.95 -18.51 14.91
C ASP A 862 -25.98 -19.04 16.01
N TYR A 863 -26.19 -20.30 16.42
CA TYR A 863 -25.44 -21.00 17.48
C TYR A 863 -24.72 -22.27 16.98
N MET A 864 -24.75 -22.59 15.68
CA MET A 864 -24.06 -23.76 15.10
C MET A 864 -22.58 -23.78 15.48
N GLY A 865 -21.88 -22.66 15.30
CA GLY A 865 -20.44 -22.57 15.48
C GLY A 865 -19.95 -22.93 16.88
N GLU A 866 -20.72 -22.59 17.92
CA GLU A 866 -20.44 -22.98 19.30
C GLU A 866 -20.72 -24.47 19.54
N TYR A 867 -21.78 -25.01 18.94
CA TYR A 867 -22.18 -26.41 19.09
C TYR A 867 -21.21 -27.39 18.42
N ILE A 868 -20.90 -27.18 17.13
CA ILE A 868 -20.08 -28.11 16.33
C ILE A 868 -18.62 -28.17 16.78
N GLN A 869 -18.12 -27.13 17.43
CA GLN A 869 -16.75 -27.08 17.93
C GLN A 869 -16.59 -27.59 19.37
N SER A 870 -17.67 -27.98 20.06
CA SER A 870 -17.55 -28.64 21.37
C SER A 870 -16.89 -30.02 21.23
N ALA A 871 -15.99 -30.41 22.15
CA ALA A 871 -15.25 -31.67 22.05
C ALA A 871 -16.17 -32.90 21.90
N ARG A 872 -17.31 -32.93 22.62
CA ARG A 872 -18.33 -33.98 22.47
C ARG A 872 -18.81 -34.11 21.02
N VAL A 873 -19.21 -33.00 20.39
CA VAL A 873 -19.78 -33.03 19.03
C VAL A 873 -18.69 -33.37 18.02
N ARG A 874 -17.49 -32.80 18.16
CA ARG A 874 -16.32 -33.11 17.33
C ARG A 874 -15.97 -34.60 17.33
N LYS A 875 -16.02 -35.22 18.51
CA LYS A 875 -15.82 -36.66 18.70
C LYS A 875 -16.94 -37.49 18.08
N ALA A 876 -18.19 -37.07 18.29
CA ALA A 876 -19.37 -37.74 17.75
C ALA A 876 -19.42 -37.75 16.21
N ILE A 877 -18.98 -36.67 15.55
CA ILE A 877 -18.97 -36.55 14.09
C ILE A 877 -17.62 -36.90 13.45
N HIS A 878 -16.69 -37.46 14.23
CA HIS A 878 -15.41 -38.02 13.78
C HIS A 878 -14.44 -37.02 13.11
N VAL A 879 -14.52 -35.73 13.46
CA VAL A 879 -13.59 -34.68 12.99
C VAL A 879 -12.36 -34.52 13.89
N GLY A 880 -12.38 -35.14 15.06
CA GLY A 880 -11.25 -35.17 15.99
C GLY A 880 -10.74 -33.78 16.38
N ASN A 881 -9.43 -33.56 16.33
CA ASN A 881 -8.80 -32.26 16.61
C ASN A 881 -8.60 -31.33 15.39
N ASN A 882 -9.21 -31.62 14.23
CA ASN A 882 -9.04 -30.80 13.02
C ASN A 882 -9.70 -29.41 13.13
N THR A 883 -9.00 -28.36 12.69
CA THR A 883 -9.54 -26.99 12.70
C THR A 883 -10.84 -26.89 11.90
N PHE A 884 -11.83 -26.17 12.43
CA PHE A 884 -12.97 -25.70 11.65
C PHE A 884 -12.56 -24.39 10.96
N ASN A 885 -12.42 -24.45 9.63
CA ASN A 885 -11.96 -23.36 8.79
C ASN A 885 -13.11 -22.41 8.42
N ASP A 886 -12.81 -21.11 8.33
CA ASP A 886 -13.78 -20.03 8.06
C ASP A 886 -14.02 -19.74 6.56
N GLY A 887 -13.43 -20.55 5.67
CA GLY A 887 -13.55 -20.43 4.22
C GLY A 887 -12.55 -19.48 3.55
N HIS A 888 -11.84 -18.63 4.31
CA HIS A 888 -11.00 -17.57 3.75
C HIS A 888 -9.96 -18.06 2.73
N ALA A 889 -9.33 -19.20 2.99
CA ALA A 889 -8.31 -19.75 2.07
C ALA A 889 -8.93 -20.16 0.72
N VAL A 890 -10.15 -20.69 0.74
CA VAL A 890 -10.90 -21.09 -0.46
C VAL A 890 -11.29 -19.86 -1.27
N GLU A 891 -11.77 -18.81 -0.60
CA GLU A 891 -12.21 -17.57 -1.24
C GLU A 891 -11.06 -16.84 -1.94
N GLU A 892 -9.89 -16.76 -1.31
CA GLU A 892 -8.67 -16.20 -1.94
C GLU A 892 -8.24 -16.94 -3.21
N HIS A 893 -8.43 -18.26 -3.25
CA HIS A 893 -8.09 -19.10 -4.42
C HIS A 893 -9.15 -19.04 -5.52
N LEU A 894 -10.44 -18.94 -5.16
CA LEU A 894 -11.56 -18.88 -6.11
C LEU A 894 -11.97 -17.47 -6.55
N LYS A 895 -11.44 -16.38 -5.98
CA LYS A 895 -11.82 -14.99 -6.35
C LYS A 895 -11.79 -14.66 -7.84
N LEU A 896 -10.94 -15.35 -8.63
CA LEU A 896 -10.88 -15.18 -10.08
C LEU A 896 -11.95 -15.98 -10.83
N ASP A 897 -12.48 -17.03 -10.23
CA ASP A 897 -13.62 -17.80 -10.74
C ASP A 897 -14.95 -17.07 -10.47
N VAL A 898 -15.08 -16.32 -9.37
CA VAL A 898 -16.34 -15.67 -8.92
C VAL A 898 -17.08 -14.95 -10.06
N MET A 899 -16.34 -14.24 -10.92
CA MET A 899 -16.89 -13.44 -12.02
C MET A 899 -16.90 -14.14 -13.38
N ASP A 900 -16.41 -15.39 -13.47
CA ASP A 900 -16.55 -16.26 -14.64
C ASP A 900 -17.90 -17.02 -14.62
N SER A 901 -18.34 -17.55 -15.77
CA SER A 901 -19.69 -18.06 -16.00
C SER A 901 -19.73 -19.58 -16.18
N VAL A 902 -20.58 -20.26 -15.39
CA VAL A 902 -20.89 -21.70 -15.55
C VAL A 902 -22.13 -21.94 -16.43
N ALA A 903 -22.70 -20.89 -17.02
CA ALA A 903 -23.84 -20.98 -17.93
C ALA A 903 -23.70 -22.03 -19.06
N PRO A 904 -22.52 -22.21 -19.71
CA PRO A 904 -22.36 -23.22 -20.76
C PRO A 904 -22.59 -24.66 -20.27
N TRP A 905 -22.21 -24.98 -19.03
CA TRP A 905 -22.45 -26.30 -18.45
C TRP A 905 -23.94 -26.51 -18.14
N LEU A 906 -24.62 -25.47 -17.65
CA LEU A 906 -26.07 -25.50 -17.44
C LEU A 906 -26.85 -25.65 -18.75
N SER A 907 -26.41 -25.00 -19.83
CA SER A 907 -26.94 -25.20 -21.19
C SER A 907 -26.85 -26.66 -21.67
N GLU A 908 -25.72 -27.32 -21.41
CA GLU A 908 -25.50 -28.72 -21.77
C GLU A 908 -26.32 -29.67 -20.88
N LEU A 909 -26.28 -29.48 -19.56
CA LEU A 909 -27.05 -30.28 -18.60
C LEU A 909 -28.55 -30.23 -18.85
N LEU A 910 -29.09 -29.06 -19.25
CA LEU A 910 -30.50 -28.88 -19.61
C LEU A 910 -30.96 -29.74 -20.79
N ALA A 911 -30.06 -30.22 -21.66
CA ALA A 911 -30.42 -31.15 -22.73
C ALA A 911 -30.72 -32.57 -22.23
N HIS A 912 -30.30 -32.91 -21.00
CA HIS A 912 -30.30 -34.28 -20.48
C HIS A 912 -31.04 -34.45 -19.14
N TYR A 913 -30.97 -33.45 -18.25
CA TYR A 913 -31.42 -33.55 -16.86
C TYR A 913 -32.35 -32.40 -16.49
N ARG A 914 -33.22 -32.63 -15.49
CA ARG A 914 -34.08 -31.57 -14.95
C ARG A 914 -33.23 -30.59 -14.14
N VAL A 915 -33.35 -29.30 -14.44
CA VAL A 915 -32.64 -28.22 -13.75
C VAL A 915 -33.66 -27.27 -13.15
N ALA A 916 -33.65 -27.17 -11.83
CA ALA A 916 -34.45 -26.18 -11.11
C ALA A 916 -33.57 -25.00 -10.68
N ILE A 917 -33.99 -23.79 -11.00
CA ILE A 917 -33.44 -22.57 -10.44
C ILE A 917 -34.55 -21.91 -9.62
N TYR A 918 -34.31 -21.72 -8.33
CA TYR A 918 -35.27 -21.09 -7.44
C TYR A 918 -34.65 -19.91 -6.72
N ASN A 919 -35.43 -18.86 -6.47
CA ASN A 919 -34.99 -17.69 -5.71
C ASN A 919 -36.04 -17.31 -4.67
N GLY A 920 -35.59 -16.90 -3.49
CA GLY A 920 -36.41 -16.11 -2.58
C GLY A 920 -36.71 -14.71 -3.12
N GLN A 921 -37.93 -14.24 -2.89
CA GLN A 921 -38.42 -12.91 -3.30
C GLN A 921 -37.69 -11.73 -2.64
N LEU A 922 -37.12 -11.94 -1.45
CA LEU A 922 -36.60 -10.90 -0.57
C LEU A 922 -35.07 -10.75 -0.64
N ASP A 923 -34.41 -11.56 -1.46
CA ASP A 923 -32.95 -11.52 -1.65
C ASP A 923 -32.54 -10.32 -2.51
N ILE A 924 -31.38 -9.73 -2.21
CA ILE A 924 -30.74 -8.69 -3.02
C ILE A 924 -29.53 -9.23 -3.77
N ILE A 925 -28.65 -10.00 -3.12
CA ILE A 925 -27.34 -10.38 -3.68
C ILE A 925 -27.48 -11.27 -4.92
N VAL A 926 -28.48 -12.17 -4.93
CA VAL A 926 -28.88 -12.94 -6.10
C VAL A 926 -30.40 -12.87 -6.26
N ALA A 927 -30.89 -11.63 -6.31
CA ALA A 927 -32.31 -11.32 -6.47
C ALA A 927 -32.90 -12.00 -7.71
N TYR A 928 -34.15 -12.45 -7.59
CA TYR A 928 -34.87 -13.16 -8.63
C TYR A 928 -34.85 -12.49 -10.03
N PRO A 929 -35.01 -11.15 -10.19
CA PRO A 929 -34.91 -10.51 -11.51
C PRO A 929 -33.55 -10.68 -12.19
N LEU A 930 -32.46 -10.78 -11.42
CA LEU A 930 -31.10 -11.01 -11.93
C LEU A 930 -30.98 -12.41 -12.53
N THR A 931 -31.53 -13.41 -11.83
CA THR A 931 -31.61 -14.79 -12.31
C THR A 931 -32.51 -14.90 -13.55
N VAL A 932 -33.62 -14.15 -13.63
CA VAL A 932 -34.46 -14.10 -14.84
C VAL A 932 -33.70 -13.48 -16.01
N ASN A 933 -32.92 -12.43 -15.80
CA ASN A 933 -32.07 -11.82 -16.85
C ASN A 933 -31.07 -12.85 -17.41
N TYR A 934 -30.41 -13.62 -16.53
CA TYR A 934 -29.55 -14.74 -16.90
C TYR A 934 -30.31 -15.81 -17.70
N LEU A 935 -31.43 -16.34 -17.19
CA LEU A 935 -32.19 -17.40 -17.86
C LEU A 935 -32.76 -16.96 -19.22
N HIS A 936 -33.04 -15.67 -19.39
CA HIS A 936 -33.44 -15.09 -20.68
C HIS A 936 -32.26 -14.97 -21.68
N LYS A 937 -31.01 -15.10 -21.24
CA LYS A 937 -29.81 -15.07 -22.08
C LYS A 937 -29.18 -16.45 -22.27
N LEU A 938 -29.53 -17.42 -21.43
CA LEU A 938 -29.11 -18.81 -21.52
C LEU A 938 -29.60 -19.45 -22.83
N SER A 939 -28.67 -19.99 -23.62
CA SER A 939 -28.99 -20.72 -24.85
C SER A 939 -29.12 -22.21 -24.54
N PHE A 940 -30.32 -22.77 -24.67
CA PHE A 940 -30.60 -24.20 -24.44
C PHE A 940 -31.75 -24.69 -25.33
N VAL A 941 -31.95 -26.01 -25.41
CA VAL A 941 -32.87 -26.69 -26.36
C VAL A 941 -34.31 -26.13 -26.32
N ASN A 942 -34.78 -25.67 -25.16
CA ASN A 942 -36.14 -25.16 -24.97
C ASN A 942 -36.22 -23.65 -24.66
N SER A 943 -35.16 -22.87 -24.94
CA SER A 943 -35.13 -21.41 -24.70
C SER A 943 -36.30 -20.65 -25.34
N THR A 944 -36.63 -20.94 -26.61
CA THR A 944 -37.79 -20.34 -27.29
C THR A 944 -39.13 -20.65 -26.58
N ILE A 945 -39.27 -21.87 -26.06
CA ILE A 945 -40.46 -22.27 -25.28
C ILE A 945 -40.47 -21.51 -23.95
N TYR A 946 -39.32 -21.41 -23.28
CA TYR A 946 -39.15 -20.65 -22.05
C TYR A 946 -39.55 -19.18 -22.22
N HIS A 947 -39.15 -18.49 -23.29
CA HIS A 947 -39.58 -17.10 -23.53
C HIS A 947 -41.10 -16.95 -23.65
N GLN A 948 -41.80 -17.98 -24.14
CA GLN A 948 -43.25 -17.95 -24.37
C GLN A 948 -44.08 -18.56 -23.22
N ALA A 949 -43.47 -19.38 -22.37
CA ALA A 949 -44.17 -20.11 -21.31
C ALA A 949 -44.72 -19.16 -20.23
N PRO A 950 -45.98 -19.34 -19.79
CA PRO A 950 -46.59 -18.55 -18.73
C PRO A 950 -46.00 -18.91 -17.36
N ARG A 951 -46.18 -18.03 -16.37
CA ARG A 951 -45.93 -18.34 -14.96
C ARG A 951 -47.21 -18.89 -14.34
N TYR A 952 -47.07 -19.93 -13.52
CA TYR A 952 -48.14 -20.57 -12.76
C TYR A 952 -48.10 -20.11 -11.30
N ILE A 953 -49.26 -20.00 -10.66
CA ILE A 953 -49.36 -19.73 -9.22
C ILE A 953 -49.17 -21.06 -8.49
N TRP A 954 -48.07 -21.20 -7.75
CA TRP A 954 -47.81 -22.38 -6.92
C TRP A 954 -48.39 -22.18 -5.52
N LYS A 955 -49.15 -23.18 -5.07
CA LYS A 955 -49.81 -23.18 -3.76
C LYS A 955 -49.39 -24.37 -2.91
N VAL A 956 -49.35 -24.14 -1.59
CA VAL A 956 -49.14 -25.17 -0.56
C VAL A 956 -50.16 -24.94 0.55
N ASP A 957 -51.01 -25.93 0.82
CA ASP A 957 -52.16 -25.81 1.74
C ASP A 957 -53.01 -24.54 1.48
N ASP A 958 -53.40 -24.35 0.21
CA ASP A 958 -54.18 -23.22 -0.34
C ASP A 958 -53.55 -21.82 -0.30
N GLU A 959 -52.47 -21.62 0.46
CA GLU A 959 -51.65 -20.41 0.46
C GLU A 959 -50.80 -20.29 -0.81
N ILE A 960 -50.59 -19.06 -1.29
CA ILE A 960 -49.71 -18.78 -2.44
C ILE A 960 -48.26 -18.77 -1.97
N ALA A 961 -47.60 -19.93 -2.09
CA ALA A 961 -46.19 -20.13 -1.76
C ALA A 961 -45.25 -19.43 -2.76
N GLY A 962 -45.64 -19.33 -4.02
CA GLY A 962 -44.76 -18.79 -5.04
C GLY A 962 -45.32 -18.80 -6.45
N TYR A 963 -44.42 -18.62 -7.42
CA TYR A 963 -44.74 -18.65 -8.84
C TYR A 963 -43.69 -19.49 -9.57
N ALA A 964 -44.13 -20.49 -10.31
CA ALA A 964 -43.26 -21.40 -11.04
C ALA A 964 -43.45 -21.27 -12.56
N LYS A 965 -42.44 -21.63 -13.34
CA LYS A 965 -42.47 -21.67 -14.80
C LYS A 965 -41.64 -22.85 -15.28
N GLU A 966 -42.21 -23.64 -16.17
CA GLU A 966 -41.62 -24.88 -16.68
C GLU A 966 -41.43 -24.79 -18.19
N ALA A 967 -40.26 -25.17 -18.69
CA ALA A 967 -39.94 -25.16 -20.12
C ALA A 967 -38.98 -26.31 -20.48
N GLY A 968 -39.55 -27.45 -20.87
CA GLY A 968 -38.79 -28.69 -21.02
C GLY A 968 -38.19 -29.11 -19.69
N ASN A 969 -36.86 -29.23 -19.63
CA ASN A 969 -36.13 -29.59 -18.42
C ASN A 969 -35.88 -28.43 -17.44
N LEU A 970 -36.09 -27.17 -17.86
CA LEU A 970 -35.91 -26.01 -16.97
C LEU A 970 -37.15 -25.79 -16.11
N VAL A 971 -36.94 -25.67 -14.80
CA VAL A 971 -37.93 -25.19 -13.83
C VAL A 971 -37.40 -23.92 -13.17
N GLU A 972 -38.16 -22.84 -13.28
CA GLU A 972 -37.85 -21.54 -12.67
C GLU A 972 -38.88 -21.29 -11.57
N VAL A 973 -38.46 -20.98 -10.34
CA VAL A 973 -39.37 -20.77 -9.20
C VAL A 973 -39.02 -19.51 -8.40
N LEU A 974 -40.01 -18.65 -8.19
CA LEU A 974 -39.95 -17.59 -7.18
C LEU A 974 -40.67 -18.05 -5.91
N VAL A 975 -39.95 -18.15 -4.80
CA VAL A 975 -40.52 -18.44 -3.47
C VAL A 975 -40.83 -17.12 -2.78
N ARG A 976 -42.09 -16.90 -2.40
CA ARG A 976 -42.51 -15.67 -1.72
C ARG A 976 -41.99 -15.64 -0.28
N ASN A 977 -41.91 -14.44 0.30
CA ASN A 977 -41.60 -14.25 1.72
C ASN A 977 -40.30 -14.94 2.21
N ALA A 978 -39.34 -15.16 1.31
CA ALA A 978 -38.06 -15.79 1.57
C ALA A 978 -36.94 -14.91 1.01
N GLY A 979 -35.83 -14.77 1.76
CA GLY A 979 -34.59 -14.19 1.30
C GLY A 979 -33.69 -15.21 0.59
N HIS A 980 -32.38 -15.06 0.75
CA HIS A 980 -31.35 -15.88 0.13
C HIS A 980 -31.44 -17.35 0.56
N MET A 981 -31.48 -17.60 1.88
CA MET A 981 -31.59 -18.93 2.49
C MET A 981 -33.05 -19.41 2.50
N VAL A 982 -33.58 -19.75 1.32
CA VAL A 982 -35.00 -20.08 1.13
C VAL A 982 -35.53 -21.18 2.08
N PRO A 983 -34.82 -22.28 2.37
CA PRO A 983 -35.30 -23.29 3.30
C PRO A 983 -35.27 -22.85 4.77
N SER A 984 -34.51 -21.80 5.13
CA SER A 984 -34.57 -21.18 6.46
C SER A 984 -35.85 -20.36 6.64
N ASP A 985 -36.15 -19.46 5.68
CA ASP A 985 -37.29 -18.54 5.77
C ASP A 985 -38.64 -19.22 5.50
N GLN A 986 -38.69 -20.16 4.55
CA GLN A 986 -39.93 -20.86 4.15
C GLN A 986 -39.75 -22.38 4.09
N PRO A 987 -39.40 -23.05 5.22
CA PRO A 987 -39.00 -24.46 5.26
C PRO A 987 -40.09 -25.41 4.73
N LYS A 988 -41.37 -25.09 4.97
CA LYS A 988 -42.52 -25.85 4.45
C LYS A 988 -42.61 -25.80 2.93
N TRP A 989 -42.47 -24.61 2.34
CA TRP A 989 -42.56 -24.43 0.90
C TRP A 989 -41.32 -24.98 0.19
N ALA A 990 -40.13 -24.80 0.77
CA ALA A 990 -38.90 -25.41 0.28
C ALA A 990 -38.97 -26.96 0.24
N LEU A 991 -39.60 -27.59 1.24
CA LEU A 991 -39.84 -29.04 1.23
C LEU A 991 -40.82 -29.49 0.12
N ASP A 992 -41.94 -28.77 -0.09
CA ASP A 992 -42.87 -29.08 -1.20
C ASP A 992 -42.20 -28.88 -2.58
N LEU A 993 -41.35 -27.85 -2.72
CA LEU A 993 -40.54 -27.59 -3.90
C LEU A 993 -39.60 -28.77 -4.20
N LEU A 994 -38.79 -29.21 -3.23
CA LEU A 994 -37.91 -30.37 -3.42
C LEU A 994 -38.72 -31.62 -3.77
N MET A 995 -39.82 -31.89 -3.05
CA MET A 995 -40.66 -33.06 -3.28
C MET A 995 -41.23 -33.08 -4.70
N ARG A 996 -41.67 -31.93 -5.24
CA ARG A 996 -42.14 -31.82 -6.65
C ARG A 996 -41.05 -32.17 -7.65
N LEU A 997 -39.84 -31.64 -7.44
CA LEU A 997 -38.70 -31.88 -8.33
C LEU A 997 -38.29 -33.35 -8.36
N THR A 998 -38.01 -33.95 -7.20
CA THR A 998 -37.43 -35.30 -7.12
C THR A 998 -38.44 -36.42 -7.39
N HIS A 999 -39.74 -36.17 -7.20
CA HIS A 999 -40.83 -37.13 -7.49
C HIS A 999 -41.56 -36.81 -8.80
N SER A 1000 -40.94 -36.02 -9.68
CA SER A 1000 -41.40 -35.72 -11.04
C SER A 1000 -42.83 -35.17 -11.14
N LYS A 1001 -43.26 -34.36 -10.16
CA LYS A 1001 -44.56 -33.67 -10.18
C LYS A 1001 -44.40 -32.24 -10.66
N GLY A 1002 -45.15 -31.87 -11.71
CA GLY A 1002 -45.13 -30.52 -12.25
C GLY A 1002 -45.77 -29.49 -11.30
N PHE A 1003 -45.41 -28.22 -11.47
CA PHE A 1003 -46.02 -27.12 -10.72
C PHE A 1003 -47.41 -26.73 -11.25
N MET A 1004 -47.85 -27.28 -12.38
CA MET A 1004 -49.17 -27.03 -12.98
C MET A 1004 -50.37 -27.64 -12.24
N HIS A 1005 -50.18 -28.52 -11.24
CA HIS A 1005 -51.29 -29.20 -10.55
C HIS A 1005 -51.21 -28.98 -9.02
N ASN A 1006 -52.36 -28.60 -8.43
CA ASN A 1006 -52.53 -28.30 -7.00
C ASN A 1006 -52.56 -29.56 -6.10
N ASP A 1007 -51.76 -30.58 -6.41
CA ASP A 1007 -51.59 -31.75 -5.56
C ASP A 1007 -51.00 -31.33 -4.20
N GLN A 1008 -51.67 -31.65 -3.10
CA GLN A 1008 -51.13 -31.48 -1.74
C GLN A 1008 -50.19 -32.64 -1.40
N LEU A 1009 -48.87 -32.43 -1.51
CA LEU A 1009 -47.89 -33.53 -1.34
C LEU A 1009 -47.48 -33.76 0.11
N ILE A 1010 -47.28 -32.68 0.86
CA ILE A 1010 -46.87 -32.70 2.28
C ILE A 1010 -47.90 -33.46 3.14
N GLN A 1011 -49.20 -33.18 2.97
CA GLN A 1011 -50.29 -33.85 3.70
C GLN A 1011 -50.32 -35.38 3.49
N VAL A 1012 -49.90 -35.86 2.31
CA VAL A 1012 -49.91 -37.28 1.96
C VAL A 1012 -48.68 -38.00 2.54
N HIS A 1013 -47.50 -37.36 2.51
CA HIS A 1013 -46.25 -37.99 2.95
C HIS A 1013 -45.94 -37.81 4.44
N LEU A 1014 -46.53 -36.82 5.14
CA LEU A 1014 -46.40 -36.68 6.60
C LEU A 1014 -47.43 -37.52 7.40
N LYS A 1015 -48.36 -38.21 6.72
CA LYS A 1015 -49.35 -39.13 7.32
C LYS A 1015 -49.02 -40.61 7.07
N ALA A 1016 -47.99 -40.89 6.28
CA ALA A 1016 -47.37 -42.20 6.08
C ALA A 1016 -46.16 -42.35 7.02
#